data_AF-A0A812ETT1-F1
#
_entry.id   AF-A0A812ETT1-F1
#
_cell.length_a   1.000
_cell.length_b   1.000
_cell.length_c   1.000
_cell.angle_alpha   90.00
_cell.angle_beta   90.00
_cell.angle_gamma   90.00
#
_symmetry.space_group_name_H-M   'P 1'
#
loop_
_entity.id
_entity.type
_entity.pdbx_description
1 polymer ?
#
loop_
_entity_poly.entity_id
_entity_poly.type
_entity_poly.pdbx_seq_one_letter_code
_entity_poly.pdbx_strand_id
1 'polypeptide(L)'
;MLGKKKISILSIVLIIFSITIMLGIESAEARHYSGGTTVPCEITIRTNILPVYYGQSSPRNNPDRTYYPGDAFHFIIQYAGSSTCRNFTVHPLQSSGGLTVISHSGTNYESSQSIAAFENTVQQLCNKNAGVNTGCVFGHAEIAITQDELNQTHCATNVKTKTKVCTKTENKISLTVSGQKKVCSTIKGKLKCFWVTVSRTASFVPSILNPNISVNVTKENLTDSDGYTIRNLDGTYYLWDAINVIHWPVYKWQNERGGTLETVTTKKYDLANEKEFECQKKSAGTCDYTLEHNHIAPWIRVFDHGSGLTVYNGTSERDLGIHSFQYRIDLFNIGRYLNTTSGSTDALVVKYEPVYQNHAYNMLKDDHWWAYGNRPAVALHYYGSNGGGPDDSLGIHELRRSKLNGFDYLGYAFDPVNKVFLNETMSWDSAEPITLQRLEDRCSKIDFDSTSFEVKGNNTNNEKDSAMFVKSGYGKIVFSYPILRTMLKERFHDVTIDNSLQSVHFGGREISNVTDYTYIYPRVKFHTSVKVIATDSEVQRNQIPISIVMNPQFGKGAEYTQDYICKKIIHDTLDDGFSDIVLDDMYAKENKKDGIGFVNLKASLTSTWFPNYTGTFFTNSNYTQWNSAYLSGNNSGFDQSLYKNELDIPLNFGLGALSPYDITITADAKSHTFDAETFQFYSNHLFIVNLDQDNTLNVTRNENNKNLVTINYDENFGPIEKLLVNGKEYERRCKTGCGMIIPNNGMVTLEAYNIWEGKAVAYLVPTESEEDSIKFDESSIIWYAILGLIAAIMIWRESKRILRWLGFSTTD
;
A
#
# COMPACT_ATOMS: atom_id res chain seq x y z
N MET A 1 9.44 -11.34 -40.35
CA MET A 1 10.09 -12.23 -39.35
C MET A 1 9.14 -13.39 -39.06
N LEU A 2 9.42 -14.55 -39.65
CA LEU A 2 8.64 -15.78 -39.50
C LEU A 2 9.08 -16.53 -38.23
N GLY A 3 8.20 -16.58 -37.22
CA GLY A 3 8.38 -17.37 -36.01
C GLY A 3 7.59 -18.68 -36.07
N LYS A 4 8.29 -19.76 -36.43
CA LYS A 4 7.79 -21.13 -36.60
C LYS A 4 7.22 -21.68 -35.28
N LYS A 5 5.94 -22.05 -35.25
CA LYS A 5 5.39 -22.97 -34.23
C LYS A 5 5.88 -24.39 -34.53
N LYS A 6 6.75 -24.91 -33.66
CA LYS A 6 7.11 -26.33 -33.61
C LYS A 6 5.88 -27.12 -33.16
N ILE A 7 5.31 -27.89 -34.08
CA ILE A 7 4.39 -28.98 -33.79
C ILE A 7 5.21 -30.06 -33.06
N SER A 8 4.92 -30.27 -31.78
CA SER A 8 5.45 -31.42 -31.04
C SER A 8 4.73 -32.67 -31.52
N ILE A 9 5.43 -33.44 -32.35
CA ILE A 9 5.10 -34.80 -32.73
C ILE A 9 5.30 -35.65 -31.48
N LEU A 10 4.24 -35.84 -30.70
CA LEU A 10 4.23 -36.76 -29.56
C LEU A 10 2.92 -37.56 -29.50
N SER A 11 2.47 -38.11 -30.63
CA SER A 11 1.33 -39.07 -30.65
C SER A 11 1.39 -40.10 -31.78
N ILE A 12 2.56 -40.35 -32.40
CA ILE A 12 2.74 -41.33 -33.50
C ILE A 12 3.69 -42.49 -33.13
N VAL A 13 4.06 -42.69 -31.86
CA VAL A 13 4.93 -43.83 -31.44
C VAL A 13 4.35 -44.62 -30.27
N LEU A 14 3.05 -44.91 -30.29
CA LEU A 14 2.45 -45.87 -29.35
C LEU A 14 1.35 -46.73 -30.00
N ILE A 15 1.57 -47.11 -31.27
CA ILE A 15 0.76 -48.07 -32.03
C ILE A 15 1.59 -49.31 -32.46
N ILE A 16 2.84 -49.43 -32.01
CA ILE A 16 3.67 -50.61 -32.31
C ILE A 16 4.32 -51.08 -30.99
N PHE A 17 4.17 -52.38 -30.68
CA PHE A 17 4.61 -53.11 -29.48
C PHE A 17 3.67 -53.17 -28.27
N SER A 18 2.56 -53.92 -28.44
CA SER A 18 2.19 -55.00 -27.51
C SER A 18 1.26 -55.98 -28.21
N ILE A 19 1.76 -56.59 -29.29
CA ILE A 19 1.40 -57.97 -29.61
C ILE A 19 2.19 -58.82 -28.62
N THR A 20 1.58 -59.12 -27.47
CA THR A 20 2.07 -60.19 -26.62
C THR A 20 1.68 -61.50 -27.31
N ILE A 21 2.61 -62.02 -28.12
CA ILE A 21 2.67 -63.43 -28.46
C ILE A 21 2.83 -64.17 -27.12
N MET A 22 1.74 -64.70 -26.60
CA MET A 22 1.77 -65.79 -25.63
C MET A 22 2.17 -67.06 -26.40
N LEU A 23 3.48 -67.31 -26.47
CA LEU A 23 4.05 -68.64 -26.73
C LEU A 23 3.72 -69.52 -25.52
N GLY A 24 2.53 -70.13 -25.54
CA GLY A 24 2.22 -71.30 -24.75
C GLY A 24 2.80 -72.53 -25.46
N ILE A 25 3.84 -73.10 -24.87
CA ILE A 25 4.37 -74.42 -25.24
C ILE A 25 3.28 -75.45 -24.91
N GLU A 26 2.53 -75.91 -25.92
CA GLU A 26 1.72 -77.12 -25.79
C GLU A 26 2.51 -78.30 -26.34
N SER A 27 2.72 -79.29 -25.47
CA SER A 27 3.29 -80.59 -25.77
C SER A 27 2.47 -81.31 -26.84
N ALA A 28 3.12 -81.71 -27.92
CA ALA A 28 2.57 -82.65 -28.88
C ALA A 28 2.38 -84.03 -28.22
N GLU A 29 1.22 -84.26 -27.62
CA GLU A 29 0.69 -85.61 -27.39
C GLU A 29 -0.24 -85.98 -28.55
N ALA A 30 0.30 -86.73 -29.51
CA ALA A 30 -0.50 -87.45 -30.48
C ALA A 30 -1.30 -88.55 -29.77
N ARG A 31 -2.57 -88.27 -29.41
CA ARG A 31 -3.54 -89.29 -29.00
C ARG A 31 -4.40 -89.70 -30.19
N HIS A 32 -4.24 -90.94 -30.61
CA HIS A 32 -5.17 -91.62 -31.50
C HIS A 32 -6.56 -91.69 -30.84
N TYR A 33 -7.51 -90.88 -31.31
CA TYR A 33 -8.92 -90.99 -30.93
C TYR A 33 -9.62 -92.01 -31.83
N SER A 34 -9.82 -93.21 -31.30
CA SER A 34 -10.80 -94.15 -31.83
C SER A 34 -12.19 -93.82 -31.27
N GLY A 35 -13.15 -93.53 -32.15
CA GLY A 35 -14.59 -93.72 -31.89
C GLY A 35 -15.38 -92.55 -31.30
N GLY A 36 -16.17 -91.87 -32.15
CA GLY A 36 -17.49 -91.34 -31.80
C GLY A 36 -17.59 -90.18 -30.79
N THR A 37 -16.94 -89.04 -31.05
CA THR A 37 -17.13 -87.82 -30.25
C THR A 37 -18.32 -87.00 -30.76
N THR A 38 -19.42 -87.01 -30.02
CA THR A 38 -20.56 -86.09 -30.22
C THR A 38 -20.12 -84.66 -29.92
N VAL A 39 -20.22 -83.75 -30.90
CA VAL A 39 -19.97 -82.30 -30.68
C VAL A 39 -20.92 -81.80 -29.59
N PRO A 40 -20.40 -81.29 -28.45
CA PRO A 40 -21.23 -80.91 -27.31
C PRO A 40 -22.15 -79.72 -27.69
N CYS A 41 -23.40 -79.75 -27.22
CA CYS A 41 -24.26 -78.57 -27.31
C CYS A 41 -23.65 -77.47 -26.44
N GLU A 42 -23.11 -76.43 -27.09
CA GLU A 42 -22.54 -75.26 -26.44
C GLU A 42 -23.50 -74.08 -26.62
N ILE A 43 -23.80 -73.40 -25.51
CA ILE A 43 -24.57 -72.17 -25.49
C ILE A 43 -23.61 -71.05 -25.14
N THR A 44 -23.59 -69.99 -25.95
CA THR A 44 -22.85 -68.76 -25.70
C THR A 44 -23.84 -67.61 -25.52
N ILE A 45 -23.55 -66.73 -24.56
CA ILE A 45 -24.33 -65.52 -24.32
C ILE A 45 -23.34 -64.37 -24.16
N ARG A 46 -23.57 -63.26 -24.87
CA ARG A 46 -22.77 -62.02 -24.81
C ARG A 46 -23.70 -60.87 -24.47
N THR A 47 -23.28 -60.03 -23.53
CA THR A 47 -24.06 -58.86 -23.10
C THR A 47 -23.31 -57.60 -23.48
N ASN A 48 -23.98 -56.69 -24.19
CA ASN A 48 -23.48 -55.36 -24.50
C ASN A 48 -24.37 -54.34 -23.80
N ILE A 49 -23.75 -53.36 -23.14
CA ILE A 49 -24.43 -52.25 -22.49
C ILE A 49 -24.04 -50.98 -23.21
N LEU A 50 -25.03 -50.21 -23.64
CA LEU A 50 -24.85 -48.99 -24.42
C LEU A 50 -25.38 -47.79 -23.62
N PRO A 51 -24.70 -46.64 -23.71
CA PRO A 51 -25.11 -45.46 -22.98
C PRO A 51 -26.40 -44.87 -23.55
N VAL A 52 -27.15 -44.18 -22.69
CA VAL A 52 -28.36 -43.42 -23.04
C VAL A 52 -28.07 -41.94 -22.88
N TYR A 53 -28.60 -41.11 -23.79
CA TYR A 53 -28.45 -39.65 -23.72
C TYR A 53 -29.79 -38.98 -23.40
N TYR A 54 -29.72 -37.91 -22.61
CA TYR A 54 -30.81 -37.02 -22.23
C TYR A 54 -30.79 -35.76 -23.10
N GLY A 55 -31.96 -35.27 -23.50
CA GLY A 55 -32.09 -34.02 -24.26
C GLY A 55 -31.41 -34.10 -25.64
N GLN A 56 -30.52 -33.15 -25.97
CA GLN A 56 -29.82 -33.17 -27.27
C GLN A 56 -28.51 -33.96 -27.24
N SER A 57 -27.82 -34.08 -26.10
CA SER A 57 -26.51 -34.77 -26.04
C SER A 57 -25.97 -35.07 -24.62
N SER A 58 -26.70 -34.80 -23.55
CA SER A 58 -26.15 -34.99 -22.19
C SER A 58 -26.14 -36.48 -21.82
N PRO A 59 -24.99 -37.08 -21.48
CA PRO A 59 -24.94 -38.50 -21.15
C PRO A 59 -25.71 -38.77 -19.84
N ARG A 60 -26.55 -39.82 -19.83
CA ARG A 60 -27.17 -40.35 -18.61
C ARG A 60 -26.28 -41.35 -17.89
N ASN A 61 -25.07 -41.60 -18.35
CA ASN A 61 -24.17 -42.59 -17.75
C ASN A 61 -22.89 -41.92 -17.33
N ASN A 62 -22.33 -42.40 -16.22
CA ASN A 62 -21.06 -41.89 -15.75
C ASN A 62 -19.93 -42.36 -16.67
N PRO A 63 -18.85 -41.57 -16.83
CA PRO A 63 -17.69 -41.94 -17.64
C PRO A 63 -17.07 -43.29 -17.27
N ASP A 64 -17.12 -43.69 -15.99
CA ASP A 64 -16.62 -44.97 -15.49
C ASP A 64 -17.63 -46.13 -15.63
N ARG A 65 -18.77 -45.90 -16.30
CA ARG A 65 -19.88 -46.85 -16.48
C ARG A 65 -20.60 -47.22 -15.18
N THR A 66 -20.49 -46.41 -14.13
CA THR A 66 -21.40 -46.45 -12.99
C THR A 66 -22.67 -45.65 -13.28
N TYR A 67 -23.66 -45.74 -12.37
CA TYR A 67 -24.97 -45.16 -12.56
C TYR A 67 -25.46 -44.45 -11.31
N TYR A 68 -26.14 -43.33 -11.46
CA TYR A 68 -26.98 -42.75 -10.42
C TYR A 68 -28.39 -43.37 -10.43
N PRO A 69 -29.11 -43.34 -9.30
CA PRO A 69 -30.56 -43.54 -9.32
C PRO A 69 -31.20 -42.60 -10.33
N GLY A 70 -32.14 -43.10 -11.14
CA GLY A 70 -32.71 -42.34 -12.27
C GLY A 70 -31.92 -42.40 -13.58
N ASP A 71 -30.75 -43.04 -13.63
CA ASP A 71 -30.05 -43.29 -14.90
C ASP A 71 -30.72 -44.43 -15.69
N ALA A 72 -30.40 -44.48 -16.98
CA ALA A 72 -30.81 -45.56 -17.86
C ALA A 72 -29.67 -46.05 -18.73
N PHE A 73 -29.79 -47.29 -19.21
CA PHE A 73 -28.91 -47.87 -20.22
C PHE A 73 -29.71 -48.71 -21.18
N HIS A 74 -29.17 -48.88 -22.39
CA HIS A 74 -29.65 -49.95 -23.25
C HIS A 74 -28.82 -51.20 -23.07
N PHE A 75 -29.46 -52.35 -23.31
CA PHE A 75 -28.78 -53.63 -23.29
C PHE A 75 -29.07 -54.42 -24.56
N ILE A 76 -28.09 -55.20 -25.00
CA ILE A 76 -28.20 -56.17 -26.10
C ILE A 76 -27.56 -57.47 -25.63
N ILE A 77 -28.39 -58.50 -25.41
CA ILE A 77 -27.97 -59.83 -25.01
C ILE A 77 -28.06 -60.75 -26.23
N GLN A 78 -26.92 -61.01 -26.86
CA GLN A 78 -26.80 -61.96 -27.97
C GLN A 78 -26.64 -63.37 -27.43
N TYR A 79 -27.34 -64.33 -28.00
CA TYR A 79 -27.19 -65.74 -27.66
C TYR A 79 -26.98 -66.58 -28.92
N ALA A 80 -26.19 -67.64 -28.79
CA ALA A 80 -25.98 -68.61 -29.85
C ALA A 80 -25.80 -70.01 -29.25
N GLY A 81 -26.58 -70.96 -29.76
CA GLY A 81 -26.40 -72.39 -29.53
C GLY A 81 -25.68 -73.01 -30.72
N SER A 82 -24.77 -73.94 -30.46
CA SER A 82 -24.24 -74.81 -31.50
C SER A 82 -25.36 -75.57 -32.23
N SER A 83 -25.13 -75.97 -33.48
CA SER A 83 -26.11 -76.71 -34.30
C SER A 83 -26.52 -78.07 -33.72
N THR A 84 -25.78 -78.58 -32.72
CA THR A 84 -26.10 -79.84 -32.03
C THR A 84 -27.07 -79.68 -30.86
N CYS A 85 -27.45 -78.45 -30.49
CA CYS A 85 -28.47 -78.19 -29.48
C CYS A 85 -29.88 -78.45 -30.04
N ARG A 86 -30.66 -79.32 -29.39
CA ARG A 86 -32.10 -79.52 -29.68
C ARG A 86 -32.99 -78.80 -28.68
N ASN A 87 -34.24 -78.54 -29.03
CA ASN A 87 -35.23 -77.90 -28.14
C ASN A 87 -34.70 -76.60 -27.51
N PHE A 88 -34.04 -75.78 -28.34
CA PHE A 88 -33.43 -74.53 -27.92
C PHE A 88 -34.52 -73.53 -27.50
N THR A 89 -34.50 -73.11 -26.25
CA THR A 89 -35.52 -72.30 -25.61
C THR A 89 -34.88 -71.08 -24.97
N VAL A 90 -35.40 -69.89 -25.31
CA VAL A 90 -35.01 -68.63 -24.69
C VAL A 90 -36.05 -68.30 -23.62
N HIS A 91 -35.62 -68.21 -22.37
CA HIS A 91 -36.53 -67.89 -21.28
C HIS A 91 -36.83 -66.37 -21.27
N PRO A 92 -37.97 -65.93 -20.70
CA PRO A 92 -38.27 -64.52 -20.54
C PRO A 92 -37.14 -63.78 -19.81
N LEU A 93 -36.85 -62.55 -20.23
CA LEU A 93 -35.89 -61.69 -19.56
C LEU A 93 -36.36 -61.45 -18.12
N GLN A 94 -35.47 -61.69 -17.16
CA GLN A 94 -35.75 -61.41 -15.76
C GLN A 94 -35.06 -60.12 -15.34
N SER A 95 -35.80 -59.21 -14.71
CA SER A 95 -35.27 -58.00 -14.09
C SER A 95 -35.60 -58.01 -12.59
N SER A 96 -34.67 -57.53 -11.76
CA SER A 96 -34.83 -57.48 -10.31
C SER A 96 -34.05 -56.30 -9.72
N GLY A 97 -34.39 -55.89 -8.48
CA GLY A 97 -33.71 -54.81 -7.76
C GLY A 97 -33.91 -53.43 -8.41
N GLY A 98 -35.16 -53.00 -8.55
CA GLY A 98 -35.48 -51.64 -9.02
C GLY A 98 -35.12 -51.29 -10.47
N LEU A 99 -34.67 -52.26 -11.26
CA LEU A 99 -34.48 -52.10 -12.70
C LEU A 99 -35.81 -52.33 -13.40
N THR A 100 -36.35 -51.26 -13.98
CA THR A 100 -37.55 -51.33 -14.82
C THR A 100 -37.11 -51.49 -16.26
N VAL A 101 -37.44 -52.64 -16.85
CA VAL A 101 -37.24 -52.88 -18.29
C VAL A 101 -38.48 -52.40 -19.03
N ILE A 102 -38.30 -51.42 -19.91
CA ILE A 102 -39.37 -50.78 -20.67
C ILE A 102 -39.18 -51.13 -22.15
N SER A 103 -40.29 -51.26 -22.89
CA SER A 103 -40.23 -51.34 -24.34
C SER A 103 -39.52 -50.12 -24.91
N HIS A 104 -38.63 -50.33 -25.89
CA HIS A 104 -37.77 -49.30 -26.47
C HIS A 104 -38.56 -48.09 -27.05
N SER A 105 -39.83 -48.26 -27.40
CA SER A 105 -40.71 -47.19 -27.89
C SER A 105 -41.28 -46.36 -26.73
N GLY A 106 -40.72 -45.17 -26.48
CA GLY A 106 -41.45 -44.08 -25.80
C GLY A 106 -41.02 -43.71 -24.38
N THR A 107 -39.71 -43.60 -24.10
CA THR A 107 -39.28 -42.93 -22.85
C THR A 107 -39.22 -41.41 -23.07
N ASN A 108 -39.89 -40.63 -22.22
CA ASN A 108 -39.98 -39.16 -22.34
C ASN A 108 -38.66 -38.42 -22.11
N TYR A 109 -37.60 -39.14 -21.73
CA TYR A 109 -36.33 -38.58 -21.26
C TYR A 109 -35.12 -39.02 -22.11
N GLU A 110 -35.33 -39.77 -23.19
CA GLU A 110 -34.25 -40.19 -24.08
C GLU A 110 -34.19 -39.32 -25.35
N SER A 111 -32.96 -38.99 -25.80
CA SER A 111 -32.77 -38.27 -27.05
C SER A 111 -33.12 -39.14 -28.26
N SER A 112 -33.72 -38.55 -29.30
CA SER A 112 -33.98 -39.25 -30.56
C SER A 112 -32.72 -39.80 -31.22
N GLN A 113 -31.58 -39.12 -31.02
CA GLN A 113 -30.26 -39.57 -31.49
C GLN A 113 -29.78 -40.83 -30.75
N SER A 114 -29.98 -40.89 -29.42
CA SER A 114 -29.66 -42.06 -28.60
C SER A 114 -30.45 -43.28 -29.07
N ILE A 115 -31.76 -43.10 -29.31
CA ILE A 115 -32.65 -44.14 -29.84
C ILE A 115 -32.14 -44.63 -31.20
N ALA A 116 -31.93 -43.73 -32.16
CA ALA A 116 -31.47 -44.11 -33.49
C ALA A 116 -30.10 -44.81 -33.48
N ALA A 117 -29.16 -44.37 -32.64
CA ALA A 117 -27.85 -45.01 -32.49
C ALA A 117 -27.97 -46.43 -31.92
N PHE A 118 -28.86 -46.62 -30.95
CA PHE A 118 -29.17 -47.94 -30.41
C PHE A 118 -29.80 -48.86 -31.45
N GLU A 119 -30.83 -48.41 -32.17
CA GLU A 119 -31.50 -49.19 -33.22
C GLU A 119 -30.52 -49.63 -34.31
N ASN A 120 -29.63 -48.73 -34.75
CA ASN A 120 -28.56 -49.06 -35.69
C ASN A 120 -27.62 -50.14 -35.13
N THR A 121 -27.26 -50.06 -33.85
CA THR A 121 -26.39 -51.05 -33.20
C THR A 121 -27.09 -52.40 -33.06
N VAL A 122 -28.37 -52.42 -32.70
CA VAL A 122 -29.21 -53.62 -32.70
C VAL A 122 -29.26 -54.23 -34.10
N GLN A 123 -29.49 -53.43 -35.15
CA GLN A 123 -29.53 -53.90 -36.52
C GLN A 123 -28.20 -54.55 -36.92
N GLN A 124 -27.06 -53.92 -36.58
CA GLN A 124 -25.73 -54.45 -36.89
C GLN A 124 -25.41 -55.74 -36.13
N LEU A 125 -25.72 -55.81 -34.84
CA LEU A 125 -25.31 -56.92 -33.96
C LEU A 125 -26.28 -58.11 -34.00
N CYS A 126 -27.57 -57.85 -34.13
CA CYS A 126 -28.59 -58.89 -34.06
C CYS A 126 -28.93 -59.45 -35.46
N ASN A 127 -28.95 -58.64 -36.53
CA ASN A 127 -29.35 -59.14 -37.86
C ASN A 127 -28.22 -59.86 -38.62
N LYS A 128 -26.96 -59.58 -38.31
CA LYS A 128 -25.79 -60.19 -38.97
C LYS A 128 -25.57 -61.66 -38.60
N ASN A 129 -26.22 -62.16 -37.54
CA ASN A 129 -26.01 -63.49 -36.97
C ASN A 129 -27.28 -64.36 -36.99
N ALA A 130 -28.24 -64.11 -37.88
CA ALA A 130 -29.48 -64.89 -37.97
C ALA A 130 -29.20 -66.32 -38.48
N GLY A 131 -29.14 -67.29 -37.56
CA GLY A 131 -28.92 -68.71 -37.83
C GLY A 131 -29.80 -69.57 -36.92
N VAL A 132 -29.80 -70.88 -37.15
CA VAL A 132 -30.55 -71.82 -36.29
C VAL A 132 -29.93 -71.80 -34.88
N ASN A 133 -30.76 -71.56 -33.86
CA ASN A 133 -30.36 -71.42 -32.44
C ASN A 133 -29.56 -70.15 -32.10
N THR A 134 -29.61 -69.09 -32.91
CA THR A 134 -29.02 -67.79 -32.56
C THR A 134 -30.09 -66.69 -32.47
N GLY A 135 -29.81 -65.64 -31.72
CA GLY A 135 -30.70 -64.49 -31.62
C GLY A 135 -30.25 -63.45 -30.60
N CYS A 136 -31.15 -62.53 -30.29
CA CYS A 136 -30.86 -61.32 -29.54
C CYS A 136 -32.05 -60.95 -28.67
N VAL A 137 -31.82 -60.58 -27.41
CA VAL A 137 -32.79 -59.88 -26.57
C VAL A 137 -32.22 -58.51 -26.24
N PHE A 138 -32.93 -57.45 -26.58
CA PHE A 138 -32.47 -56.08 -26.37
C PHE A 138 -33.60 -55.22 -25.81
N GLY A 139 -33.23 -54.11 -25.18
CA GLY A 139 -34.20 -53.19 -24.61
C GLY A 139 -33.58 -52.04 -23.85
N HIS A 140 -34.45 -51.26 -23.21
CA HIS A 140 -34.09 -50.13 -22.36
C HIS A 140 -34.34 -50.52 -20.90
N ALA A 141 -33.38 -50.22 -20.04
CA ALA A 141 -33.49 -50.41 -18.60
C ALA A 141 -33.27 -49.08 -17.88
N GLU A 142 -34.20 -48.73 -17.00
CA GLU A 142 -34.08 -47.55 -16.14
C GLU A 142 -33.92 -47.99 -14.67
N ILE A 143 -33.05 -47.30 -13.95
CA ILE A 143 -32.90 -47.44 -12.51
C ILE A 143 -34.00 -46.58 -11.88
N ALA A 144 -35.19 -47.17 -11.75
CA ALA A 144 -36.45 -46.45 -11.59
C ALA A 144 -36.75 -45.99 -10.16
N ILE A 145 -35.85 -46.23 -9.22
CA ILE A 145 -36.10 -46.11 -7.79
C ILE A 145 -35.21 -45.04 -7.16
N THR A 146 -35.74 -44.33 -6.18
CA THR A 146 -35.01 -43.42 -5.29
C THR A 146 -33.93 -44.15 -4.50
N GLN A 147 -32.97 -43.43 -3.91
CA GLN A 147 -31.96 -44.05 -3.05
C GLN A 147 -32.60 -44.78 -1.85
N ASP A 148 -33.69 -44.24 -1.30
CA ASP A 148 -34.44 -44.87 -0.21
C ASP A 148 -35.08 -46.20 -0.63
N GLU A 149 -35.61 -46.26 -1.85
CA GLU A 149 -36.16 -47.49 -2.43
C GLU A 149 -35.06 -48.51 -2.82
N LEU A 150 -33.86 -48.05 -3.22
CA LEU A 150 -32.68 -48.92 -3.42
C LEU A 150 -32.20 -49.57 -2.13
N ASN A 151 -32.35 -48.84 -1.02
CA ASN A 151 -31.94 -49.28 0.32
C ASN A 151 -33.01 -50.15 1.00
N GLN A 152 -34.25 -50.20 0.50
CA GLN A 152 -35.30 -51.03 1.07
C GLN A 152 -34.97 -52.52 0.91
N THR A 153 -34.90 -53.23 2.05
CA THR A 153 -34.71 -54.68 2.05
C THR A 153 -36.05 -55.36 1.79
N HIS A 154 -36.18 -56.10 0.68
CA HIS A 154 -37.36 -56.93 0.45
C HIS A 154 -37.37 -58.06 1.48
N CYS A 155 -38.29 -57.94 2.42
CA CYS A 155 -38.47 -58.91 3.48
C CYS A 155 -39.75 -59.69 3.23
N ALA A 156 -39.62 -60.99 2.98
CA ALA A 156 -40.75 -61.90 2.94
C ALA A 156 -40.85 -62.63 4.30
N THR A 157 -42.05 -62.68 4.86
CA THR A 157 -42.32 -63.50 6.04
C THR A 157 -42.56 -64.92 5.55
N ASN A 158 -41.68 -65.85 5.91
CA ASN A 158 -41.86 -67.25 5.55
C ASN A 158 -43.12 -67.79 6.23
N VAL A 159 -44.09 -68.24 5.42
CA VAL A 159 -45.43 -68.64 5.86
C VAL A 159 -45.40 -69.83 6.84
N LYS A 160 -44.37 -70.69 6.77
CA LYS A 160 -44.23 -71.86 7.64
C LYS A 160 -43.51 -71.57 8.94
N THR A 161 -42.49 -70.70 8.92
CA THR A 161 -41.63 -70.44 10.10
C THR A 161 -41.96 -69.13 10.81
N LYS A 162 -42.81 -68.28 10.22
CA LYS A 162 -43.08 -66.90 10.64
C LYS A 162 -41.83 -66.00 10.76
N THR A 163 -40.67 -66.45 10.29
CA THR A 163 -39.45 -65.65 10.29
C THR A 163 -39.43 -64.70 9.09
N LYS A 164 -39.12 -63.43 9.37
CA LYS A 164 -38.93 -62.39 8.36
C LYS A 164 -37.55 -62.60 7.73
N VAL A 165 -37.52 -63.11 6.50
CA VAL A 165 -36.28 -63.29 5.74
C VAL A 165 -36.14 -62.09 4.82
N CYS A 166 -35.15 -61.25 5.11
CA CYS A 166 -34.82 -60.08 4.33
C CYS A 166 -33.67 -60.44 3.38
N THR A 167 -33.91 -60.38 2.07
CA THR A 167 -32.89 -60.64 1.06
C THR A 167 -32.52 -59.35 0.35
N LYS A 168 -31.23 -59.01 0.33
CA LYS A 168 -30.70 -57.95 -0.54
C LYS A 168 -30.97 -58.41 -1.98
N THR A 169 -31.90 -57.74 -2.65
CA THR A 169 -32.20 -58.05 -4.04
C THR A 169 -31.18 -57.31 -4.88
N GLU A 170 -30.32 -58.05 -5.57
CA GLU A 170 -29.36 -57.44 -6.49
C GLU A 170 -30.10 -56.82 -7.67
N ASN A 171 -29.69 -55.61 -8.03
CA ASN A 171 -30.18 -54.91 -9.20
C ASN A 171 -29.57 -55.61 -10.42
N LYS A 172 -30.32 -56.50 -11.07
CA LYS A 172 -29.78 -57.30 -12.19
C LYS A 172 -30.79 -57.60 -13.28
N ILE A 173 -30.29 -57.63 -14.51
CA ILE A 173 -30.99 -58.15 -15.68
C ILE A 173 -30.35 -59.47 -16.05
N SER A 174 -31.14 -60.52 -16.22
CA SER A 174 -30.63 -61.84 -16.58
C SER A 174 -31.45 -62.50 -17.69
N LEU A 175 -30.75 -63.16 -18.61
CA LEU A 175 -31.33 -63.98 -19.64
C LEU A 175 -30.81 -65.41 -19.47
N THR A 176 -31.73 -66.36 -19.34
CA THR A 176 -31.41 -67.79 -19.37
C THR A 176 -31.79 -68.36 -20.73
N VAL A 177 -30.87 -69.11 -21.31
CA VAL A 177 -31.10 -69.84 -22.56
C VAL A 177 -30.80 -71.30 -22.29
N SER A 178 -31.71 -72.18 -22.71
CA SER A 178 -31.58 -73.62 -22.51
C SER A 178 -31.67 -74.37 -23.83
N GLY A 179 -30.99 -75.50 -23.90
CA GLY A 179 -31.05 -76.43 -25.02
C GLY A 179 -30.78 -77.84 -24.50
N GLN A 180 -31.03 -78.86 -25.31
CA GLN A 180 -30.84 -80.25 -24.93
C GLN A 180 -29.64 -80.84 -25.67
N LYS A 181 -28.77 -81.51 -24.92
CA LYS A 181 -27.64 -82.27 -25.44
C LYS A 181 -27.86 -83.76 -25.21
N LYS A 182 -27.43 -84.59 -26.16
CA LYS A 182 -27.48 -86.04 -26.01
C LYS A 182 -26.24 -86.50 -25.25
N VAL A 183 -26.43 -87.03 -24.03
CA VAL A 183 -25.35 -87.61 -23.23
C VAL A 183 -25.54 -89.12 -23.23
N CYS A 184 -24.53 -89.84 -23.69
CA CYS A 184 -24.53 -91.30 -23.69
C CYS A 184 -23.60 -91.80 -22.58
N SER A 185 -24.11 -92.61 -21.65
CA SER A 185 -23.32 -93.23 -20.59
C SER A 185 -23.52 -94.74 -20.59
N THR A 186 -22.45 -95.47 -20.30
CA THR A 186 -22.49 -96.94 -20.23
C THR A 186 -23.02 -97.34 -18.85
N ILE A 187 -24.27 -97.80 -18.80
CA ILE A 187 -24.92 -98.27 -17.57
C ILE A 187 -25.11 -99.77 -17.70
N LYS A 188 -24.45 -100.56 -16.85
CA LYS A 188 -24.46 -102.03 -16.89
C LYS A 188 -24.00 -102.61 -18.25
N GLY A 189 -22.92 -102.07 -18.82
CA GLY A 189 -22.34 -102.55 -20.08
C GLY A 189 -23.12 -102.20 -21.36
N LYS A 190 -24.24 -101.47 -21.27
CA LYS A 190 -25.00 -100.97 -22.43
C LYS A 190 -24.94 -99.44 -22.50
N LEU A 191 -24.61 -98.90 -23.68
CA LEU A 191 -24.64 -97.46 -23.93
C LEU A 191 -26.11 -96.99 -23.93
N LYS A 192 -26.50 -96.22 -22.92
CA LYS A 192 -27.81 -95.55 -22.88
C LYS A 192 -27.61 -94.06 -23.11
N CYS A 193 -28.36 -93.49 -24.04
CA CYS A 193 -28.32 -92.07 -24.32
C CYS A 193 -29.59 -91.38 -23.81
N PHE A 194 -29.40 -90.27 -23.11
CA PHE A 194 -30.49 -89.43 -22.59
C PHE A 194 -30.30 -88.00 -23.08
N TRP A 195 -31.39 -87.26 -23.23
CA TRP A 195 -31.34 -85.82 -23.46
C TRP A 195 -31.23 -85.11 -22.11
N VAL A 196 -30.18 -84.30 -21.96
CA VAL A 196 -29.96 -83.50 -20.75
C VAL A 196 -30.03 -82.03 -21.14
N THR A 197 -30.79 -81.25 -20.38
CA THR A 197 -30.86 -79.79 -20.57
C THR A 197 -29.54 -79.16 -20.14
N VAL A 198 -28.95 -78.39 -21.03
CA VAL A 198 -27.86 -77.46 -20.77
C VAL A 198 -28.49 -76.07 -20.77
N SER A 199 -28.31 -75.33 -19.68
CA SER A 199 -28.69 -73.93 -19.63
C SER A 199 -27.46 -73.07 -19.40
N ARG A 200 -27.50 -71.87 -19.96
CA ARG A 200 -26.55 -70.80 -19.65
C ARG A 200 -27.35 -69.56 -19.29
N THR A 201 -26.91 -68.88 -18.25
CA THR A 201 -27.48 -67.61 -17.83
C THR A 201 -26.40 -66.55 -17.97
N ALA A 202 -26.72 -65.44 -18.63
CA ALA A 202 -25.93 -64.22 -18.52
C ALA A 202 -26.69 -63.25 -17.62
N SER A 203 -25.95 -62.47 -16.84
CA SER A 203 -26.52 -61.43 -15.99
C SER A 203 -25.67 -60.18 -16.06
N PHE A 204 -26.32 -59.02 -16.05
CA PHE A 204 -25.68 -57.72 -15.89
C PHE A 204 -26.18 -57.09 -14.59
N VAL A 205 -25.23 -56.61 -13.78
CA VAL A 205 -25.47 -55.93 -12.52
C VAL A 205 -24.91 -54.52 -12.66
N PRO A 206 -25.72 -53.47 -12.89
CA PRO A 206 -25.22 -52.10 -12.93
C PRO A 206 -24.62 -51.70 -11.58
N SER A 207 -23.44 -51.06 -11.64
CA SER A 207 -22.81 -50.48 -10.46
C SER A 207 -23.47 -49.14 -10.14
N ILE A 208 -24.45 -49.16 -9.25
CA ILE A 208 -25.19 -47.97 -8.85
C ILE A 208 -24.44 -47.27 -7.71
N LEU A 209 -24.09 -46.01 -7.92
CA LEU A 209 -23.42 -45.16 -6.95
C LEU A 209 -24.38 -44.80 -5.81
N ASN A 210 -23.83 -44.73 -4.59
CA ASN A 210 -24.48 -43.98 -3.52
C ASN A 210 -24.25 -42.48 -3.79
N PRO A 211 -25.31 -41.66 -3.95
CA PRO A 211 -25.20 -40.24 -4.26
C PRO A 211 -24.74 -39.42 -3.05
N ASN A 212 -23.52 -39.66 -2.59
CA ASN A 212 -22.91 -38.87 -1.55
C ASN A 212 -22.64 -37.46 -2.09
N ILE A 213 -23.22 -36.47 -1.42
CA ILE A 213 -22.99 -35.06 -1.64
C ILE A 213 -22.53 -34.43 -0.32
N SER A 214 -21.59 -33.51 -0.42
CA SER A 214 -21.19 -32.60 0.66
C SER A 214 -21.14 -31.18 0.13
N VAL A 215 -21.21 -30.18 0.99
CA VAL A 215 -21.06 -28.77 0.58
C VAL A 215 -19.99 -28.10 1.43
N ASN A 216 -19.08 -27.39 0.79
CA ASN A 216 -18.17 -26.47 1.45
C ASN A 216 -18.74 -25.05 1.35
N VAL A 217 -18.90 -24.36 2.48
CA VAL A 217 -19.38 -22.99 2.54
C VAL A 217 -18.29 -22.13 3.15
N THR A 218 -17.71 -21.23 2.36
CA THR A 218 -16.56 -20.42 2.76
C THR A 218 -16.77 -18.94 2.47
N LYS A 219 -16.17 -18.09 3.29
CA LYS A 219 -16.07 -16.65 3.02
C LYS A 219 -14.80 -16.37 2.26
N GLU A 220 -14.89 -15.53 1.25
CA GLU A 220 -13.76 -15.12 0.45
C GLU A 220 -13.57 -13.62 0.42
N ASN A 221 -12.32 -13.19 0.29
CA ASN A 221 -11.97 -11.78 0.32
C ASN A 221 -12.27 -11.16 -1.05
N LEU A 222 -13.00 -10.04 -1.02
CA LEU A 222 -13.15 -9.13 -2.14
C LEU A 222 -12.24 -7.92 -1.94
N THR A 223 -12.04 -7.15 -3.01
CA THR A 223 -11.32 -5.88 -2.97
C THR A 223 -12.25 -4.74 -3.38
N ASP A 224 -12.13 -3.59 -2.74
CA ASP A 224 -12.89 -2.38 -3.09
C ASP A 224 -12.41 -1.77 -4.41
N SER A 225 -13.09 -0.71 -4.85
CA SER A 225 -12.74 0.03 -6.07
C SER A 225 -11.32 0.60 -6.07
N ASP A 226 -10.75 0.80 -4.88
CA ASP A 226 -9.42 1.39 -4.69
C ASP A 226 -8.34 0.28 -4.57
N GLY A 227 -8.75 -0.99 -4.60
CA GLY A 227 -7.88 -2.16 -4.59
C GLY A 227 -7.55 -2.69 -3.20
N TYR A 228 -8.27 -2.28 -2.16
CA TYR A 228 -8.06 -2.74 -0.79
C TYR A 228 -8.99 -3.88 -0.41
N THR A 229 -8.52 -4.80 0.44
CA THR A 229 -9.33 -5.95 0.88
C THR A 229 -10.53 -5.51 1.75
N ILE A 230 -11.74 -5.94 1.38
CA ILE A 230 -13.01 -5.70 2.09
C ILE A 230 -13.23 -6.72 3.22
N ARG A 231 -12.19 -6.98 4.04
CA ARG A 231 -12.28 -7.82 5.26
C ARG A 231 -11.16 -7.48 6.24
N ASN A 232 -11.50 -7.30 7.51
CA ASN A 232 -10.50 -7.02 8.56
C ASN A 232 -9.61 -8.26 8.75
N LEU A 233 -8.38 -8.09 9.25
CA LEU A 233 -7.47 -9.22 9.43
C LEU A 233 -7.93 -10.17 10.56
N ASP A 234 -8.71 -9.67 11.53
CA ASP A 234 -9.41 -10.49 12.53
C ASP A 234 -10.60 -11.27 11.95
N GLY A 235 -10.94 -11.04 10.68
CA GLY A 235 -11.99 -11.71 9.94
C GLY A 235 -13.37 -11.05 10.03
N THR A 236 -13.49 -9.91 10.73
CA THR A 236 -14.72 -9.09 10.83
C THR A 236 -14.93 -8.21 9.59
N TYR A 237 -16.12 -7.63 9.51
CA TYR A 237 -16.56 -6.75 8.43
C TYR A 237 -17.15 -5.48 9.03
N TYR A 238 -16.92 -4.32 8.43
CA TYR A 238 -17.64 -3.11 8.78
C TYR A 238 -19.01 -3.06 8.09
N LEU A 239 -19.89 -2.15 8.53
CA LEU A 239 -21.08 -1.80 7.76
C LEU A 239 -20.69 -1.39 6.33
N TRP A 240 -21.52 -1.79 5.36
CA TRP A 240 -21.30 -1.63 3.91
C TRP A 240 -20.16 -2.46 3.31
N ASP A 241 -19.44 -3.25 4.12
CA ASP A 241 -18.51 -4.24 3.57
C ASP A 241 -19.27 -5.40 2.93
N ALA A 242 -18.85 -5.77 1.72
CA ALA A 242 -19.37 -6.93 1.03
C ALA A 242 -18.86 -8.24 1.65
N ILE A 243 -19.79 -9.09 2.10
CA ILE A 243 -19.51 -10.43 2.61
C ILE A 243 -19.77 -11.44 1.50
N ASN A 244 -18.69 -11.88 0.83
CA ASN A 244 -18.78 -12.87 -0.24
C ASN A 244 -18.75 -14.29 0.32
N VAL A 245 -19.90 -14.98 0.27
CA VAL A 245 -20.04 -16.37 0.68
C VAL A 245 -20.13 -17.26 -0.55
N ILE A 246 -19.19 -18.19 -0.66
CA ILE A 246 -19.13 -19.20 -1.71
C ILE A 246 -19.68 -20.52 -1.18
N HIS A 247 -20.54 -21.16 -1.96
CA HIS A 247 -20.95 -22.54 -1.72
C HIS A 247 -20.41 -23.43 -2.85
N TRP A 248 -19.83 -24.56 -2.46
CA TRP A 248 -19.22 -25.52 -3.37
C TRP A 248 -19.72 -26.93 -3.04
N PRO A 249 -20.84 -27.39 -3.65
CA PRO A 249 -21.21 -28.79 -3.55
C PRO A 249 -20.13 -29.66 -4.19
N VAL A 250 -19.90 -30.83 -3.60
CA VAL A 250 -18.96 -31.84 -4.09
C VAL A 250 -19.71 -33.15 -4.20
N TYR A 251 -19.83 -33.64 -5.43
CA TYR A 251 -20.40 -34.95 -5.76
C TYR A 251 -19.73 -35.51 -7.02
N LYS A 252 -19.83 -36.82 -7.25
CA LYS A 252 -19.13 -37.46 -8.38
C LYS A 252 -19.74 -37.03 -9.72
N TRP A 253 -18.89 -36.81 -10.71
CA TRP A 253 -19.27 -36.51 -12.10
C TRP A 253 -19.99 -35.17 -12.28
N GLN A 254 -19.83 -34.25 -11.32
CA GLN A 254 -20.47 -32.94 -11.27
C GLN A 254 -20.33 -32.14 -12.57
N ASN A 255 -19.13 -32.10 -13.14
CA ASN A 255 -18.87 -31.34 -14.36
C ASN A 255 -19.11 -32.15 -15.64
N GLU A 256 -19.11 -33.49 -15.58
CA GLU A 256 -19.30 -34.36 -16.75
C GLU A 256 -20.79 -34.65 -17.03
N ARG A 257 -21.64 -34.55 -16.00
CA ARG A 257 -23.06 -34.86 -16.05
C ARG A 257 -23.96 -33.62 -16.05
N GLY A 258 -23.40 -32.46 -16.43
CA GLY A 258 -24.14 -31.21 -16.63
C GLY A 258 -25.35 -31.39 -17.56
N GLY A 259 -26.52 -30.93 -17.10
CA GLY A 259 -27.81 -31.12 -17.77
C GLY A 259 -28.55 -32.43 -17.45
N THR A 260 -27.93 -33.36 -16.72
CA THR A 260 -28.65 -34.51 -16.11
C THR A 260 -28.65 -34.44 -14.60
N LEU A 261 -27.52 -34.09 -13.99
CA LEU A 261 -27.45 -33.74 -12.58
C LEU A 261 -27.74 -32.25 -12.40
N GLU A 262 -28.55 -31.93 -11.40
CA GLU A 262 -28.96 -30.56 -11.06
C GLU A 262 -28.93 -30.40 -9.55
N THR A 263 -28.48 -29.24 -9.08
CA THR A 263 -28.56 -28.87 -7.67
C THR A 263 -29.62 -27.78 -7.50
N VAL A 264 -30.37 -27.85 -6.40
CA VAL A 264 -31.25 -26.78 -5.97
C VAL A 264 -30.74 -26.27 -4.63
N THR A 265 -30.37 -25.00 -4.61
CA THR A 265 -29.78 -24.36 -3.43
C THR A 265 -30.84 -23.52 -2.70
N THR A 266 -31.12 -23.87 -1.45
CA THR A 266 -31.95 -23.08 -0.53
C THR A 266 -31.05 -22.39 0.49
N LYS A 267 -31.23 -21.07 0.68
CA LYS A 267 -30.40 -20.24 1.55
C LYS A 267 -31.24 -19.70 2.71
N LYS A 268 -30.65 -19.65 3.91
CA LYS A 268 -31.21 -18.96 5.08
C LYS A 268 -30.17 -17.99 5.63
N TYR A 269 -30.54 -16.72 5.72
CA TYR A 269 -29.69 -15.61 6.12
C TYR A 269 -30.58 -14.47 6.66
N ASP A 270 -29.95 -13.51 7.33
CA ASP A 270 -30.58 -12.36 7.98
C ASP A 270 -30.04 -11.00 7.50
N LEU A 271 -29.07 -10.99 6.58
CA LEU A 271 -28.57 -9.80 5.91
C LEU A 271 -29.19 -9.58 4.51
N ALA A 272 -29.07 -8.37 3.98
CA ALA A 272 -29.49 -8.08 2.62
C ALA A 272 -28.61 -8.86 1.60
N ASN A 273 -29.25 -9.48 0.60
CA ASN A 273 -28.58 -10.11 -0.54
C ASN A 273 -28.45 -9.05 -1.65
N GLU A 274 -27.23 -8.70 -2.02
CA GLU A 274 -26.94 -7.72 -3.07
C GLU A 274 -26.75 -8.36 -4.43
N LYS A 275 -26.07 -9.52 -4.45
CA LYS A 275 -25.72 -10.22 -5.68
C LYS A 275 -25.63 -11.71 -5.44
N GLU A 276 -26.08 -12.49 -6.42
CA GLU A 276 -25.91 -13.93 -6.42
C GLU A 276 -25.59 -14.46 -7.80
N PHE A 277 -24.88 -15.59 -7.80
CA PHE A 277 -24.59 -16.37 -8.99
C PHE A 277 -24.52 -17.85 -8.61
N GLU A 278 -25.08 -18.71 -9.46
CA GLU A 278 -24.97 -20.16 -9.33
C GLU A 278 -24.76 -20.75 -10.73
N CYS A 279 -23.75 -21.62 -10.87
CA CYS A 279 -23.44 -22.25 -12.14
C CYS A 279 -24.41 -23.40 -12.42
N GLN A 280 -25.37 -23.20 -13.32
CA GLN A 280 -26.34 -24.23 -13.74
C GLN A 280 -26.17 -24.57 -15.22
N LYS A 281 -24.97 -25.04 -15.60
CA LYS A 281 -24.65 -25.32 -17.00
C LYS A 281 -25.40 -26.58 -17.47
N LYS A 282 -26.18 -26.43 -18.55
CA LYS A 282 -26.95 -27.56 -19.14
C LYS A 282 -26.09 -28.56 -19.92
N SER A 283 -24.78 -28.33 -20.02
CA SER A 283 -23.81 -29.17 -20.67
C SER A 283 -22.60 -29.37 -19.77
N ALA A 284 -21.73 -30.32 -20.11
CA ALA A 284 -20.53 -30.58 -19.35
C ALA A 284 -19.59 -29.36 -19.26
N GLY A 285 -18.94 -29.19 -18.11
CA GLY A 285 -17.92 -28.20 -17.82
C GLY A 285 -18.30 -27.19 -16.73
N THR A 286 -17.44 -26.19 -16.57
CA THR A 286 -17.54 -25.13 -15.55
C THR A 286 -18.16 -23.83 -16.12
N CYS A 287 -18.44 -22.88 -15.23
CA CYS A 287 -18.83 -21.51 -15.56
C CYS A 287 -17.72 -20.52 -15.15
N ASP A 288 -17.26 -19.70 -16.09
CA ASP A 288 -16.43 -18.53 -15.78
C ASP A 288 -17.37 -17.38 -15.40
N TYR A 289 -17.13 -16.76 -14.25
CA TYR A 289 -17.94 -15.65 -13.74
C TYR A 289 -17.06 -14.49 -13.30
N THR A 290 -17.47 -13.28 -13.69
CA THR A 290 -16.91 -12.03 -13.20
C THR A 290 -17.97 -11.34 -12.35
N LEU A 291 -17.68 -11.17 -11.06
CA LEU A 291 -18.50 -10.38 -10.17
C LEU A 291 -18.24 -8.89 -10.47
N GLU A 292 -19.25 -8.25 -11.05
CA GLU A 292 -19.32 -6.80 -11.22
C GLU A 292 -20.37 -6.23 -10.28
N HIS A 293 -19.93 -5.38 -9.35
CA HIS A 293 -20.76 -4.74 -8.34
C HIS A 293 -20.19 -3.35 -8.00
N ASN A 294 -21.06 -2.42 -7.61
CA ASN A 294 -20.61 -1.07 -7.24
C ASN A 294 -19.63 -1.15 -6.06
N HIS A 295 -18.58 -0.33 -6.12
CA HIS A 295 -17.52 -0.22 -5.10
C HIS A 295 -16.67 -1.48 -4.87
N ILE A 296 -16.79 -2.50 -5.73
CA ILE A 296 -15.99 -3.73 -5.68
C ILE A 296 -15.22 -3.85 -6.99
N ALA A 297 -13.91 -4.07 -6.93
CA ALA A 297 -13.12 -4.32 -8.13
C ALA A 297 -13.55 -5.66 -8.78
N PRO A 298 -13.50 -5.79 -10.12
CA PRO A 298 -13.91 -7.01 -10.81
C PRO A 298 -13.23 -8.26 -10.24
N TRP A 299 -14.03 -9.22 -9.78
CA TRP A 299 -13.52 -10.45 -9.16
C TRP A 299 -13.89 -11.66 -10.04
N ILE A 300 -12.87 -12.34 -10.57
CA ILE A 300 -13.04 -13.41 -11.56
C ILE A 300 -12.87 -14.76 -10.89
N ARG A 301 -13.78 -15.69 -11.17
CA ARG A 301 -13.78 -17.04 -10.60
C ARG A 301 -14.36 -18.06 -11.57
N VAL A 302 -13.85 -19.29 -11.49
CA VAL A 302 -14.41 -20.45 -12.18
C VAL A 302 -15.21 -21.28 -11.19
N PHE A 303 -16.45 -21.58 -11.52
CA PHE A 303 -17.36 -22.37 -10.70
C PHE A 303 -17.68 -23.72 -11.35
N ASP A 304 -17.56 -24.79 -10.56
CA ASP A 304 -18.10 -26.10 -10.90
C ASP A 304 -19.64 -26.07 -10.97
N HIS A 305 -20.23 -27.06 -11.64
CA HIS A 305 -21.69 -27.16 -11.76
C HIS A 305 -22.38 -27.28 -10.40
N GLY A 306 -23.33 -26.40 -10.11
CA GLY A 306 -24.01 -26.26 -8.82
C GLY A 306 -23.26 -25.44 -7.76
N SER A 307 -22.02 -25.01 -8.04
CA SER A 307 -21.30 -24.06 -7.20
C SER A 307 -21.70 -22.63 -7.51
N GLY A 308 -21.55 -21.74 -6.53
CA GLY A 308 -21.92 -20.35 -6.70
C GLY A 308 -21.47 -19.45 -5.56
N LEU A 309 -21.86 -18.18 -5.65
CA LEU A 309 -21.58 -17.17 -4.65
C LEU A 309 -22.83 -16.38 -4.28
N THR A 310 -22.81 -15.77 -3.10
CA THR A 310 -23.79 -14.77 -2.69
C THR A 310 -23.05 -13.68 -1.91
N VAL A 311 -23.27 -12.43 -2.32
CA VAL A 311 -22.74 -11.25 -1.66
C VAL A 311 -23.82 -10.70 -0.75
N TYR A 312 -23.51 -10.66 0.55
CA TYR A 312 -24.35 -10.08 1.57
C TYR A 312 -23.78 -8.75 2.05
N ASN A 313 -24.65 -7.86 2.54
CA ASN A 313 -24.23 -6.58 3.08
C ASN A 313 -25.08 -6.16 4.29
N GLY A 314 -24.42 -5.69 5.35
CA GLY A 314 -25.04 -5.02 6.49
C GLY A 314 -25.12 -3.51 6.22
N THR A 315 -26.34 -2.97 6.18
CA THR A 315 -26.58 -1.58 5.72
C THR A 315 -27.03 -0.63 6.82
N SER A 316 -27.34 -1.16 8.01
CA SER A 316 -27.83 -0.40 9.14
C SER A 316 -27.21 -0.86 10.46
N GLU A 317 -27.25 -0.03 11.51
CA GLU A 317 -26.75 -0.41 12.83
C GLU A 317 -27.47 -1.63 13.46
N ARG A 318 -28.64 -2.02 12.93
CA ARG A 318 -29.34 -3.25 13.36
C ARG A 318 -28.69 -4.52 12.83
N ASP A 319 -27.85 -4.38 11.80
CA ASP A 319 -27.07 -5.44 11.17
C ASP A 319 -25.69 -5.57 11.83
N LEU A 320 -25.50 -5.03 13.03
CA LEU A 320 -24.30 -5.26 13.84
C LEU A 320 -24.47 -6.55 14.65
N GLY A 321 -23.41 -7.38 14.68
CA GLY A 321 -23.41 -8.66 15.38
C GLY A 321 -23.06 -9.83 14.48
N ILE A 322 -23.25 -11.05 15.01
CA ILE A 322 -22.98 -12.29 14.29
C ILE A 322 -24.16 -12.66 13.39
N HIS A 323 -23.88 -12.83 12.10
CA HIS A 323 -24.83 -13.29 11.09
C HIS A 323 -24.45 -14.68 10.60
N SER A 324 -25.43 -15.57 10.46
CA SER A 324 -25.21 -16.96 10.02
C SER A 324 -25.83 -17.22 8.65
N PHE A 325 -25.04 -17.74 7.73
CA PHE A 325 -25.44 -18.06 6.36
C PHE A 325 -25.52 -19.58 6.22
N GLN A 326 -26.72 -20.11 6.06
CA GLN A 326 -26.98 -21.54 5.94
C GLN A 326 -27.39 -21.87 4.51
N TYR A 327 -26.71 -22.85 3.92
CA TYR A 327 -26.97 -23.34 2.57
C TYR A 327 -27.42 -24.79 2.68
N ARG A 328 -28.55 -25.11 2.07
CA ARG A 328 -29.04 -26.47 1.86
C ARG A 328 -29.04 -26.75 0.37
N ILE A 329 -28.38 -27.81 -0.06
CA ILE A 329 -28.25 -28.21 -1.45
C ILE A 329 -28.92 -29.56 -1.63
N ASP A 330 -29.97 -29.58 -2.43
CA ASP A 330 -30.66 -30.80 -2.85
C ASP A 330 -30.13 -31.20 -4.23
N LEU A 331 -29.67 -32.45 -4.38
CA LEU A 331 -29.16 -33.00 -5.64
C LEU A 331 -30.25 -33.81 -6.35
N PHE A 332 -30.41 -33.57 -7.64
CA PHE A 332 -31.37 -34.25 -8.51
C PHE A 332 -30.67 -34.88 -9.71
N ASN A 333 -31.26 -35.95 -10.23
CA ASN A 333 -30.93 -36.53 -11.52
C ASN A 333 -32.19 -36.61 -12.38
N ILE A 334 -32.27 -35.77 -13.42
CA ILE A 334 -33.43 -35.67 -14.32
C ILE A 334 -34.73 -35.49 -13.52
N GLY A 335 -34.71 -34.52 -12.59
CA GLY A 335 -35.83 -34.20 -11.71
C GLY A 335 -36.09 -35.20 -10.57
N ARG A 336 -35.33 -36.30 -10.45
CA ARG A 336 -35.45 -37.24 -9.33
C ARG A 336 -34.51 -36.87 -8.21
N TYR A 337 -35.05 -36.68 -7.00
CA TYR A 337 -34.26 -36.40 -5.81
C TYR A 337 -33.30 -37.55 -5.50
N LEU A 338 -32.03 -37.21 -5.27
CA LEU A 338 -30.97 -38.15 -4.93
C LEU A 338 -30.59 -38.06 -3.45
N ASN A 339 -30.20 -36.86 -3.00
CA ASN A 339 -29.70 -36.62 -1.65
C ASN A 339 -29.69 -35.12 -1.32
N THR A 340 -29.47 -34.79 -0.06
CA THR A 340 -29.36 -33.41 0.44
C THR A 340 -28.14 -33.25 1.32
N THR A 341 -27.55 -32.07 1.34
CA THR A 341 -26.53 -31.67 2.28
C THR A 341 -26.77 -30.24 2.73
N SER A 342 -26.25 -29.88 3.89
CA SER A 342 -26.23 -28.50 4.36
C SER A 342 -24.84 -28.10 4.86
N GLY A 343 -24.53 -26.82 4.75
CA GLY A 343 -23.34 -26.21 5.32
C GLY A 343 -23.65 -24.79 5.76
N SER A 344 -22.82 -24.24 6.63
CA SER A 344 -22.99 -22.87 7.11
C SER A 344 -21.66 -22.18 7.36
N THR A 345 -21.69 -20.86 7.36
CA THR A 345 -20.59 -20.01 7.82
C THR A 345 -21.18 -18.76 8.48
N ASP A 346 -20.40 -18.09 9.30
CA ASP A 346 -20.86 -16.94 10.07
C ASP A 346 -19.97 -15.71 9.80
N ALA A 347 -20.50 -14.50 9.88
CA ALA A 347 -19.70 -13.27 9.80
C ALA A 347 -20.08 -12.32 10.93
N LEU A 348 -19.09 -11.66 11.51
CA LEU A 348 -19.30 -10.61 12.51
C LEU A 348 -19.19 -9.25 11.82
N VAL A 349 -20.30 -8.51 11.82
CA VAL A 349 -20.38 -7.14 11.32
C VAL A 349 -20.24 -6.18 12.49
N VAL A 350 -19.29 -5.25 12.40
CA VAL A 350 -18.92 -4.32 13.48
C VAL A 350 -19.01 -2.86 13.02
N LYS A 351 -19.09 -1.97 14.00
CA LYS A 351 -19.09 -0.53 13.74
C LYS A 351 -17.70 -0.02 13.35
N TYR A 352 -17.65 0.99 12.49
CA TYR A 352 -16.41 1.68 12.14
C TYR A 352 -16.14 2.85 13.11
N GLU A 353 -15.16 2.65 14.00
CA GLU A 353 -14.70 3.64 14.99
C GLU A 353 -13.16 3.60 15.13
N PRO A 354 -12.42 4.08 14.12
CA PRO A 354 -10.97 4.05 14.14
C PRO A 354 -10.40 4.98 15.21
N VAL A 355 -9.27 4.59 15.81
CA VAL A 355 -8.57 5.36 16.85
C VAL A 355 -7.20 5.78 16.34
N TYR A 356 -6.99 7.09 16.32
CA TYR A 356 -5.77 7.72 15.82
C TYR A 356 -5.12 8.61 16.86
N GLN A 357 -3.81 8.70 16.79
CA GLN A 357 -3.04 9.85 17.23
C GLN A 357 -2.29 10.41 16.03
N ASN A 358 -2.08 11.72 16.03
CA ASN A 358 -1.46 12.42 14.92
C ASN A 358 -0.41 13.42 15.43
N HIS A 359 0.55 13.73 14.57
CA HIS A 359 1.51 14.81 14.80
C HIS A 359 1.79 15.52 13.48
N ALA A 360 1.37 16.78 13.37
CA ALA A 360 1.61 17.59 12.18
C ALA A 360 2.95 18.31 12.23
N TYR A 361 3.68 18.32 11.12
CA TYR A 361 5.04 18.86 11.04
C TYR A 361 5.35 19.45 9.65
N ASN A 362 6.48 20.14 9.56
CA ASN A 362 6.99 20.68 8.30
C ASN A 362 8.05 19.74 7.72
N MET A 363 7.93 19.35 6.45
CA MET A 363 8.93 18.50 5.81
C MET A 363 10.17 19.31 5.45
N LEU A 364 11.23 19.20 6.26
CA LEU A 364 12.44 19.99 6.03
C LEU A 364 13.36 19.40 4.96
N LYS A 365 13.19 18.12 4.61
CA LYS A 365 13.92 17.45 3.52
C LYS A 365 13.62 18.00 2.14
N ASP A 366 12.50 18.73 1.98
CA ASP A 366 12.15 19.42 0.74
C ASP A 366 13.13 20.55 0.40
N ASP A 367 13.92 20.98 1.39
CA ASP A 367 15.07 21.85 1.18
C ASP A 367 14.68 23.25 0.63
N HIS A 368 13.46 23.71 0.93
CA HIS A 368 13.04 25.09 0.63
C HIS A 368 13.61 26.08 1.64
N TRP A 369 13.80 27.32 1.18
CA TRP A 369 14.43 28.36 1.99
C TRP A 369 13.55 28.82 3.14
N TRP A 370 12.26 28.98 2.87
CA TRP A 370 11.25 29.40 3.85
C TRP A 370 10.41 28.22 4.30
N ALA A 371 10.00 28.24 5.57
CA ALA A 371 9.06 27.26 6.10
C ALA A 371 7.78 27.12 5.25
N TYR A 372 7.25 28.24 4.74
CA TYR A 372 6.04 28.27 3.89
C TYR A 372 6.23 27.65 2.50
N GLY A 373 7.48 27.38 2.09
CA GLY A 373 7.78 26.66 0.87
C GLY A 373 7.86 25.15 1.06
N ASN A 374 8.09 24.69 2.29
CA ASN A 374 8.11 23.27 2.61
C ASN A 374 6.69 22.70 2.70
N ARG A 375 6.55 21.44 2.30
CA ARG A 375 5.27 20.73 2.38
C ARG A 375 4.90 20.44 3.84
N PRO A 376 3.64 20.71 4.24
CA PRO A 376 3.14 20.22 5.53
C PRO A 376 2.86 18.73 5.43
N ALA A 377 3.14 18.02 6.51
CA ALA A 377 2.89 16.59 6.63
C ALA A 377 2.28 16.25 7.99
N VAL A 378 1.69 15.06 8.06
CA VAL A 378 1.15 14.50 9.30
C VAL A 378 1.65 13.07 9.46
N ALA A 379 2.27 12.80 10.60
CA ALA A 379 2.57 11.46 11.05
C ALA A 379 1.36 10.92 11.81
N LEU A 380 1.00 9.67 11.55
CA LEU A 380 -0.19 9.03 12.09
C LEU A 380 0.21 7.74 12.80
N HIS A 381 -0.31 7.56 14.01
CA HIS A 381 -0.32 6.28 14.71
C HIS A 381 -1.77 5.82 14.78
N TYR A 382 -2.08 4.78 14.03
CA TYR A 382 -3.36 4.11 14.09
C TYR A 382 -3.29 2.98 15.12
N TYR A 383 -4.14 3.00 16.14
CA TYR A 383 -4.15 1.99 17.20
C TYR A 383 -5.06 0.80 16.88
N GLY A 384 -5.93 0.92 15.86
CA GLY A 384 -7.01 -0.03 15.60
C GLY A 384 -8.39 0.64 15.66
N SER A 385 -9.44 -0.17 15.74
CA SER A 385 -10.82 0.31 15.79
C SER A 385 -11.48 -0.16 17.08
N ASN A 386 -12.20 0.74 17.77
CA ASN A 386 -13.03 0.37 18.93
C ASN A 386 -14.15 -0.60 18.55
N GLY A 387 -14.53 -0.63 17.27
CA GLY A 387 -15.58 -1.50 16.81
C GLY A 387 -16.94 -1.15 17.40
N GLY A 388 -17.71 -2.18 17.69
CA GLY A 388 -19.01 -2.09 18.34
C GLY A 388 -20.02 -3.05 17.72
N GLY A 389 -20.94 -3.52 18.56
CA GLY A 389 -21.97 -4.50 18.23
C GLY A 389 -22.30 -5.32 19.47
N PRO A 390 -23.45 -6.03 19.49
CA PRO A 390 -23.83 -6.87 20.63
C PRO A 390 -22.86 -8.03 20.87
N ASP A 391 -22.19 -8.51 19.83
CA ASP A 391 -21.27 -9.66 19.86
C ASP A 391 -19.79 -9.27 19.73
N ASP A 392 -19.49 -7.96 19.71
CA ASP A 392 -18.12 -7.46 19.61
C ASP A 392 -17.52 -7.23 21.00
N SER A 393 -16.29 -7.68 21.24
CA SER A 393 -15.63 -7.47 22.52
C SER A 393 -15.19 -6.02 22.68
N LEU A 394 -15.28 -5.50 23.91
CA LEU A 394 -14.89 -4.12 24.24
C LEU A 394 -13.38 -3.91 24.12
N GLY A 395 -12.97 -2.76 23.58
CA GLY A 395 -11.57 -2.33 23.48
C GLY A 395 -11.14 -2.02 22.06
N ILE A 396 -9.87 -1.66 21.89
CA ILE A 396 -9.27 -1.37 20.59
C ILE A 396 -8.85 -2.67 19.93
N HIS A 397 -9.31 -2.89 18.69
CA HIS A 397 -8.96 -4.06 17.89
C HIS A 397 -7.89 -3.69 16.86
N GLU A 398 -6.65 -4.06 17.16
CA GLU A 398 -5.46 -3.72 16.36
C GLU A 398 -5.48 -4.32 14.94
N LEU A 399 -6.22 -5.41 14.70
CA LEU A 399 -6.26 -6.10 13.39
C LEU A 399 -7.36 -5.60 12.45
N ARG A 400 -8.06 -4.53 12.83
CA ARG A 400 -9.09 -3.93 11.99
C ARG A 400 -8.51 -2.82 11.16
N ARG A 401 -9.03 -2.64 9.95
CA ARG A 401 -8.52 -1.65 9.00
C ARG A 401 -9.16 -0.27 9.19
N SER A 402 -8.50 0.75 8.68
CA SER A 402 -9.02 2.10 8.57
C SER A 402 -8.55 2.76 7.28
N LYS A 403 -9.47 3.38 6.54
CA LYS A 403 -9.23 3.92 5.20
C LYS A 403 -9.17 5.44 5.23
N LEU A 404 -8.18 6.02 4.57
CA LEU A 404 -8.00 7.46 4.39
C LEU A 404 -8.05 7.75 2.89
N ASN A 405 -9.13 8.37 2.42
CA ASN A 405 -9.36 8.67 1.00
C ASN A 405 -10.02 10.04 0.79
N GLY A 406 -9.99 10.88 1.82
CA GLY A 406 -10.44 12.26 1.78
C GLY A 406 -9.75 13.09 2.84
N PHE A 407 -9.81 14.41 2.68
CA PHE A 407 -9.43 15.37 3.69
C PHE A 407 -10.22 16.66 3.46
N ASP A 408 -10.42 17.42 4.53
CA ASP A 408 -10.91 18.79 4.50
C ASP A 408 -9.89 19.70 5.18
N TYR A 409 -9.83 20.96 4.77
CA TYR A 409 -8.85 21.88 5.32
C TYR A 409 -9.33 23.34 5.30
N LEU A 410 -8.85 24.09 6.29
CA LEU A 410 -9.04 25.53 6.41
C LEU A 410 -7.68 26.20 6.64
N GLY A 411 -7.19 26.87 5.60
CA GLY A 411 -5.97 27.67 5.69
C GLY A 411 -6.27 29.14 5.97
N TYR A 412 -5.59 29.71 6.96
CA TYR A 412 -5.69 31.15 7.25
C TYR A 412 -4.35 31.72 7.72
N ALA A 413 -4.20 33.02 7.51
CA ALA A 413 -3.05 33.79 7.95
C ALA A 413 -3.50 34.99 8.81
N PHE A 414 -2.54 35.66 9.43
CA PHE A 414 -2.81 36.88 10.22
C PHE A 414 -2.12 38.11 9.62
N ASP A 415 -2.90 39.17 9.43
CA ASP A 415 -2.41 40.53 9.11
C ASP A 415 -2.66 41.45 10.29
N PRO A 416 -1.58 41.82 11.01
CA PRO A 416 -1.26 41.46 12.39
C PRO A 416 -2.43 40.96 13.28
N VAL A 417 -3.63 41.54 13.17
CA VAL A 417 -4.84 41.26 14.00
C VAL A 417 -5.88 40.46 13.28
N ASN A 418 -5.98 40.68 11.98
CA ASN A 418 -7.10 40.19 11.22
C ASN A 418 -6.77 38.79 10.73
N LYS A 419 -7.62 37.83 11.08
CA LYS A 419 -7.64 36.49 10.47
C LYS A 419 -8.06 36.65 9.01
N VAL A 420 -7.18 36.29 8.09
CA VAL A 420 -7.41 36.34 6.64
C VAL A 420 -7.39 34.91 6.10
N PHE A 421 -8.49 34.48 5.48
CA PHE A 421 -8.54 33.18 4.83
C PHE A 421 -7.65 33.15 3.59
N LEU A 422 -6.85 32.10 3.45
CA LEU A 422 -5.96 31.93 2.32
C LEU A 422 -6.72 31.24 1.19
N ASN A 423 -6.89 31.94 0.07
CA ASN A 423 -7.53 31.41 -1.15
C ASN A 423 -6.55 30.59 -2.00
N GLU A 424 -5.83 29.67 -1.36
CA GLU A 424 -4.91 28.74 -2.03
C GLU A 424 -5.44 27.31 -1.86
N THR A 425 -5.21 26.47 -2.87
CA THR A 425 -5.67 25.06 -2.84
C THR A 425 -4.60 24.16 -2.23
N MET A 426 -4.95 23.41 -1.19
CA MET A 426 -4.12 22.34 -0.63
C MET A 426 -4.49 21.02 -1.31
N SER A 427 -3.49 20.22 -1.66
CA SER A 427 -3.68 18.89 -2.24
C SER A 427 -2.98 17.82 -1.42
N TRP A 428 -3.55 16.61 -1.38
CA TRP A 428 -2.83 15.41 -0.95
C TRP A 428 -1.76 15.10 -2.01
N ASP A 429 -0.51 15.05 -1.60
CA ASP A 429 0.64 14.91 -2.51
C ASP A 429 1.24 13.50 -2.48
N SER A 430 1.34 12.89 -1.29
CA SER A 430 1.69 11.47 -1.17
C SER A 430 1.23 10.87 0.16
N ALA A 431 1.17 9.54 0.21
CA ALA A 431 1.10 8.77 1.44
C ALA A 431 2.20 7.70 1.40
N GLU A 432 2.86 7.47 2.53
CA GLU A 432 4.04 6.59 2.57
C GLU A 432 4.03 5.69 3.82
N PRO A 433 4.31 4.38 3.68
CA PRO A 433 4.65 3.54 4.81
C PRO A 433 5.99 3.99 5.40
N ILE A 434 6.16 3.85 6.71
CA ILE A 434 7.38 4.29 7.38
C ILE A 434 8.54 3.33 7.04
N THR A 435 9.53 3.88 6.33
CA THR A 435 10.79 3.19 6.01
C THR A 435 11.95 4.11 6.36
N LEU A 436 12.45 3.97 7.59
CA LEU A 436 13.52 4.85 8.09
C LEU A 436 14.83 4.58 7.33
N GLN A 437 15.38 5.62 6.71
CA GLN A 437 16.64 5.51 5.96
C GLN A 437 17.86 5.80 6.83
N ARG A 438 17.72 6.66 7.86
CA ARG A 438 18.82 7.13 8.71
C ARG A 438 18.76 6.52 10.10
N LEU A 439 19.33 5.33 10.27
CA LEU A 439 19.35 4.61 11.54
C LEU A 439 20.17 5.31 12.64
N GLU A 440 21.14 6.14 12.27
CA GLU A 440 22.05 6.82 13.21
C GLU A 440 21.41 8.03 13.90
N ASP A 441 20.39 8.63 13.29
CA ASP A 441 19.69 9.82 13.80
C ASP A 441 18.44 9.48 14.62
N ARG A 442 18.20 8.21 14.93
CA ARG A 442 16.98 7.77 15.62
C ARG A 442 16.93 8.23 17.07
N CYS A 443 15.77 8.70 17.48
CA CYS A 443 15.42 8.99 18.86
C CYS A 443 15.23 7.72 19.68
N SER A 444 14.58 6.73 19.05
CA SER A 444 14.16 5.50 19.72
C SER A 444 14.47 4.28 18.88
N LYS A 445 14.29 3.10 19.48
CA LYS A 445 14.47 1.81 18.81
C LYS A 445 13.12 1.15 18.47
N ILE A 446 12.12 1.95 18.09
CA ILE A 446 10.83 1.42 17.64
C ILE A 446 11.00 0.59 16.36
N ASP A 447 10.33 -0.54 16.26
CA ASP A 447 10.27 -1.28 15.01
C ASP A 447 9.01 -0.88 14.24
N PHE A 448 9.17 -0.46 12.99
CA PHE A 448 8.06 0.00 12.16
C PHE A 448 7.62 -1.14 11.24
N ASP A 449 6.41 -1.64 11.46
CA ASP A 449 5.82 -2.60 10.54
C ASP A 449 5.27 -1.89 9.30
N SER A 450 6.08 -1.86 8.23
CA SER A 450 5.70 -1.26 6.96
C SER A 450 4.49 -1.92 6.30
N THR A 451 4.07 -3.12 6.74
CA THR A 451 2.85 -3.79 6.24
C THR A 451 1.58 -3.28 6.89
N SER A 452 1.68 -2.44 7.93
CA SER A 452 0.51 -1.85 8.60
C SER A 452 -0.20 -0.79 7.74
N PHE A 453 0.52 -0.13 6.84
CA PHE A 453 0.01 0.97 6.02
C PHE A 453 0.20 0.68 4.52
N GLU A 454 -0.90 0.46 3.82
CA GLU A 454 -0.92 0.23 2.37
C GLU A 454 -1.34 1.50 1.63
N VAL A 455 -0.70 1.74 0.50
CA VAL A 455 -1.02 2.85 -0.41
C VAL A 455 -1.28 2.27 -1.79
N LYS A 456 -2.45 2.56 -2.34
CA LYS A 456 -2.83 2.21 -3.72
C LYS A 456 -2.93 3.51 -4.51
N GLY A 457 -1.84 3.85 -5.19
CA GLY A 457 -1.76 5.01 -6.08
C GLY A 457 -1.27 4.58 -7.45
N ASN A 458 -2.20 4.33 -8.39
CA ASN A 458 -1.92 4.30 -9.84
C ASN A 458 -3.18 4.06 -10.70
N ASN A 459 -4.34 4.63 -10.35
CA ASN A 459 -5.34 4.85 -11.38
C ASN A 459 -4.93 6.10 -12.15
N THR A 460 -4.61 5.93 -13.43
CA THR A 460 -4.06 6.89 -14.40
C THR A 460 -4.87 8.18 -14.62
N ASN A 461 -5.85 8.47 -13.76
CA ASN A 461 -6.91 9.46 -13.96
C ASN A 461 -6.94 10.58 -12.90
N ASN A 462 -5.82 10.88 -12.20
CA ASN A 462 -5.74 12.01 -11.26
C ASN A 462 -6.82 12.03 -10.14
N GLU A 463 -7.52 10.91 -9.88
CA GLU A 463 -8.56 10.86 -8.86
C GLU A 463 -8.00 10.22 -7.59
N LYS A 464 -7.51 11.11 -6.71
CA LYS A 464 -7.25 10.98 -5.27
C LYS A 464 -6.39 9.79 -4.83
N ASP A 465 -5.24 10.11 -4.27
CA ASP A 465 -4.50 9.17 -3.45
C ASP A 465 -5.39 8.64 -2.32
N SER A 466 -5.35 7.33 -2.12
CA SER A 466 -5.97 6.66 -1.00
C SER A 466 -4.90 5.89 -0.26
N ALA A 467 -5.08 5.78 1.04
CA ALA A 467 -4.25 4.96 1.89
C ALA A 467 -5.11 4.17 2.88
N MET A 468 -4.61 3.05 3.36
CA MET A 468 -5.31 2.21 4.31
C MET A 468 -4.35 1.66 5.34
N PHE A 469 -4.68 1.88 6.61
CA PHE A 469 -4.13 1.06 7.67
C PHE A 469 -4.82 -0.30 7.62
N VAL A 470 -4.10 -1.38 7.32
CA VAL A 470 -4.66 -2.75 7.31
C VAL A 470 -4.74 -3.35 8.71
N LYS A 471 -3.97 -2.77 9.64
CA LYS A 471 -3.88 -3.04 11.08
C LYS A 471 -3.22 -1.85 11.77
N SER A 472 -3.14 -1.89 13.09
CA SER A 472 -2.42 -0.94 13.94
C SER A 472 -0.99 -0.74 13.46
N GLY A 473 -0.51 0.50 13.51
CA GLY A 473 0.83 0.89 13.10
C GLY A 473 0.94 2.35 12.70
N TYR A 474 2.03 2.67 11.98
CA TYR A 474 2.38 4.04 11.62
C TYR A 474 2.33 4.28 10.11
N GLY A 475 1.92 5.48 9.73
CA GLY A 475 1.97 5.96 8.36
C GLY A 475 2.16 7.48 8.35
N LYS A 476 2.52 8.04 7.19
CA LYS A 476 2.55 9.50 7.01
C LYS A 476 1.84 9.93 5.76
N ILE A 477 1.24 11.11 5.82
CA ILE A 477 0.58 11.77 4.69
C ILE A 477 1.26 13.12 4.48
N VAL A 478 1.56 13.40 3.22
CA VAL A 478 2.23 14.62 2.77
C VAL A 478 1.25 15.41 1.91
N PHE A 479 1.22 16.72 2.13
CA PHE A 479 0.38 17.63 1.39
C PHE A 479 1.20 18.66 0.65
N SER A 480 0.64 19.22 -0.42
CA SER A 480 1.17 20.40 -1.09
C SER A 480 0.27 21.60 -0.82
N TYR A 481 0.85 22.70 -0.36
CA TYR A 481 0.12 23.94 -0.14
C TYR A 481 0.95 25.14 -0.63
N PRO A 482 0.71 25.67 -1.85
CA PRO A 482 1.61 26.59 -2.55
C PRO A 482 1.50 28.06 -2.05
N ILE A 483 1.54 28.27 -0.74
CA ILE A 483 1.29 29.57 -0.08
C ILE A 483 2.48 30.53 -0.06
N LEU A 484 3.69 30.08 -0.39
CA LEU A 484 4.92 30.87 -0.25
C LEU A 484 4.83 32.24 -0.94
N ARG A 485 4.32 32.28 -2.18
CA ARG A 485 4.21 33.54 -2.94
C ARG A 485 3.26 34.52 -2.26
N THR A 486 2.13 34.02 -1.77
CA THR A 486 1.10 34.81 -1.08
C THR A 486 1.65 35.36 0.23
N MET A 487 2.38 34.54 0.99
CA MET A 487 3.05 34.96 2.22
C MET A 487 4.09 36.06 2.01
N LEU A 488 4.95 35.93 1.00
CA LEU A 488 5.98 36.94 0.72
C LEU A 488 5.40 38.25 0.17
N LYS A 489 4.29 38.18 -0.57
CA LYS A 489 3.63 39.35 -1.17
C LYS A 489 2.86 40.17 -0.14
N GLU A 490 2.00 39.51 0.64
CA GLU A 490 1.10 40.17 1.58
C GLU A 490 1.75 40.44 2.95
N ARG A 491 2.89 39.81 3.24
CA ARG A 491 3.67 39.97 4.49
C ARG A 491 2.91 39.59 5.76
N PHE A 492 2.04 38.58 5.67
CA PHE A 492 1.35 38.02 6.83
C PHE A 492 2.33 37.56 7.92
N HIS A 493 1.87 37.60 9.17
CA HIS A 493 2.66 37.25 10.34
C HIS A 493 2.84 35.74 10.47
N ASP A 494 1.74 35.00 10.57
CA ASP A 494 1.69 33.55 10.80
C ASP A 494 0.66 32.90 9.86
N VAL A 495 0.83 31.60 9.62
CA VAL A 495 -0.12 30.76 8.86
C VAL A 495 -0.50 29.55 9.68
N THR A 496 -1.79 29.27 9.73
CA THR A 496 -2.35 28.09 10.38
C THR A 496 -3.19 27.30 9.37
N ILE A 497 -3.08 25.98 9.46
CA ILE A 497 -3.90 25.01 8.75
C ILE A 497 -4.67 24.23 9.81
N ASP A 498 -6.00 24.29 9.77
CA ASP A 498 -6.85 23.29 10.42
C ASP A 498 -7.15 22.22 9.38
N ASN A 499 -6.90 20.94 9.67
CA ASN A 499 -7.07 19.84 8.74
C ASN A 499 -7.81 18.68 9.39
N SER A 500 -8.70 18.06 8.62
CA SER A 500 -9.46 16.87 9.00
C SER A 500 -9.19 15.77 7.99
N LEU A 501 -8.60 14.65 8.43
CA LEU A 501 -8.48 13.46 7.59
C LEU A 501 -9.79 12.68 7.61
N GLN A 502 -10.17 12.13 6.45
CA GLN A 502 -11.49 11.55 6.26
C GLN A 502 -11.46 10.15 5.67
N SER A 503 -12.43 9.34 6.09
CA SER A 503 -12.91 8.16 5.38
C SER A 503 -14.20 8.50 4.66
N VAL A 504 -14.20 8.39 3.34
CA VAL A 504 -15.33 8.69 2.46
C VAL A 504 -15.88 7.38 1.89
N HIS A 505 -17.20 7.19 1.98
CA HIS A 505 -17.93 5.98 1.56
C HIS A 505 -17.32 4.69 2.14
N PHE A 506 -17.06 4.67 3.45
CA PHE A 506 -16.41 3.56 4.13
C PHE A 506 -17.04 3.30 5.50
N GLY A 507 -17.17 2.03 5.87
CA GLY A 507 -17.61 1.62 7.21
C GLY A 507 -18.99 2.10 7.61
N GLY A 508 -19.95 2.13 6.68
CA GLY A 508 -21.32 2.57 6.95
C GLY A 508 -21.52 4.09 6.91
N ARG A 509 -20.52 4.87 6.46
CA ARG A 509 -20.54 6.34 6.50
C ARG A 509 -20.25 6.97 5.15
N GLU A 510 -20.99 8.03 4.81
CA GLU A 510 -20.68 8.86 3.62
C GLU A 510 -19.36 9.60 3.80
N ILE A 511 -19.18 10.28 4.94
CA ILE A 511 -17.95 10.94 5.35
C ILE A 511 -17.76 10.72 6.85
N SER A 512 -16.56 10.36 7.27
CA SER A 512 -16.15 10.27 8.67
C SER A 512 -14.84 11.01 8.86
N ASN A 513 -14.83 12.08 9.65
CA ASN A 513 -13.58 12.67 10.12
C ASN A 513 -12.95 11.68 11.11
N VAL A 514 -11.79 11.13 10.75
CA VAL A 514 -11.12 10.11 11.56
C VAL A 514 -10.11 10.71 12.52
N THR A 515 -9.53 11.86 12.14
CA THR A 515 -8.62 12.62 12.99
C THR A 515 -8.54 14.05 12.48
N ASP A 516 -8.43 14.98 13.42
CA ASP A 516 -8.30 16.41 13.16
C ASP A 516 -6.99 16.92 13.78
N TYR A 517 -6.40 17.93 13.16
CA TYR A 517 -5.20 18.57 13.68
C TYR A 517 -5.05 20.01 13.20
N THR A 518 -4.34 20.80 14.00
CA THR A 518 -3.95 22.17 13.65
C THR A 518 -2.44 22.22 13.49
N TYR A 519 -1.99 22.81 12.38
CA TYR A 519 -0.57 23.03 12.09
C TYR A 519 -0.28 24.51 11.88
N ILE A 520 0.73 25.02 12.58
CA ILE A 520 1.17 26.42 12.48
C ILE A 520 2.56 26.43 11.86
N TYR A 521 2.72 27.13 10.74
CA TYR A 521 4.03 27.27 10.12
C TYR A 521 5.00 28.07 10.99
N PRO A 522 6.26 27.64 11.16
CA PRO A 522 7.28 28.44 11.81
C PRO A 522 7.69 29.63 10.93
N ARG A 523 7.88 30.81 11.51
CA ARG A 523 8.22 32.04 10.77
C ARG A 523 9.72 32.17 10.48
N VAL A 524 10.32 31.15 9.88
CA VAL A 524 11.78 31.02 9.78
C VAL A 524 12.22 30.70 8.36
N LYS A 525 13.48 31.09 8.05
CA LYS A 525 14.21 30.51 6.93
C LYS A 525 15.03 29.33 7.44
N PHE A 526 14.87 28.17 6.81
CA PHE A 526 15.62 26.97 7.16
C PHE A 526 16.95 26.87 6.44
N HIS A 527 17.17 27.66 5.39
CA HIS A 527 18.39 27.62 4.60
C HIS A 527 18.90 29.02 4.26
N THR A 528 20.22 29.16 4.23
CA THR A 528 20.92 30.33 3.67
C THR A 528 22.19 29.92 2.95
N SER A 529 22.75 30.81 2.12
CA SER A 529 24.05 30.58 1.48
C SER A 529 25.18 31.14 2.34
N VAL A 530 26.18 30.31 2.62
CA VAL A 530 27.46 30.70 3.20
C VAL A 530 28.54 30.52 2.16
N LYS A 531 29.11 31.63 1.71
CA LYS A 531 30.14 31.65 0.66
C LYS A 531 31.49 31.91 1.30
N VAL A 532 32.48 31.13 0.91
CA VAL A 532 33.89 31.37 1.25
C VAL A 532 34.65 31.55 -0.05
N ILE A 533 35.39 32.65 -0.19
CA ILE A 533 36.20 32.95 -1.38
C ILE A 533 37.63 33.15 -0.93
N ALA A 534 38.57 32.41 -1.52
CA ALA A 534 39.99 32.72 -1.39
C ALA A 534 40.41 33.68 -2.50
N THR A 535 41.00 34.80 -2.13
CA THR A 535 41.51 35.81 -3.05
C THR A 535 43.01 36.00 -2.90
N ASP A 536 43.66 36.31 -4.00
CA ASP A 536 45.06 36.74 -4.02
C ASP A 536 45.17 38.28 -3.90
N SER A 537 46.40 38.79 -3.95
CA SER A 537 46.71 40.22 -3.87
C SER A 537 46.17 41.05 -5.04
N GLU A 538 45.82 40.43 -6.16
CA GLU A 538 45.21 41.05 -7.34
C GLU A 538 43.67 40.92 -7.34
N VAL A 539 43.09 40.46 -6.22
CA VAL A 539 41.65 40.21 -6.05
C VAL A 539 41.14 39.12 -7.00
N GLN A 540 42.03 38.29 -7.56
CA GLN A 540 41.66 37.11 -8.33
C GLN A 540 41.44 35.92 -7.39
N ARG A 541 40.71 34.92 -7.87
CA ARG A 541 40.42 33.71 -7.08
C ARG A 541 41.68 32.85 -6.94
N ASN A 542 42.19 32.75 -5.73
CA ASN A 542 43.31 31.88 -5.39
C ASN A 542 42.88 30.40 -5.41
N GLN A 543 43.73 29.49 -5.89
CA GLN A 543 43.41 28.05 -6.09
C GLN A 543 43.81 27.18 -4.89
N ILE A 544 43.64 27.68 -3.67
CA ILE A 544 43.91 26.93 -2.44
C ILE A 544 42.72 26.04 -2.05
N PRO A 545 42.95 24.88 -1.40
CA PRO A 545 41.86 24.08 -0.85
C PRO A 545 41.18 24.84 0.30
N ILE A 546 39.84 24.83 0.31
CA ILE A 546 39.00 25.46 1.32
C ILE A 546 38.01 24.43 1.85
N SER A 547 37.84 24.37 3.17
CA SER A 547 36.80 23.62 3.85
C SER A 547 36.05 24.56 4.80
N ILE A 548 34.73 24.39 4.88
CA ILE A 548 33.89 25.04 5.88
C ILE A 548 33.08 23.98 6.62
N VAL A 549 33.03 24.10 7.95
CA VAL A 549 32.25 23.26 8.84
C VAL A 549 31.52 24.16 9.83
N MET A 550 30.20 23.99 9.97
CA MET A 550 29.39 24.72 10.94
C MET A 550 28.82 23.73 11.96
N ASN A 551 29.16 23.92 13.23
CA ASN A 551 28.63 23.12 14.34
C ASN A 551 27.84 24.00 15.32
N PRO A 552 26.82 23.47 16.01
CA PRO A 552 26.20 24.17 17.14
C PRO A 552 27.24 24.56 18.19
N GLN A 553 27.06 25.70 18.84
CA GLN A 553 27.93 26.14 19.94
C GLN A 553 27.65 25.36 21.23
N PHE A 554 28.11 24.10 21.28
CA PHE A 554 27.87 23.21 22.41
C PHE A 554 28.36 23.80 23.74
N GLY A 555 29.46 24.56 23.73
CA GLY A 555 30.00 25.22 24.92
C GLY A 555 29.07 26.28 25.54
N LYS A 556 28.09 26.79 24.78
CA LYS A 556 27.07 27.73 25.26
C LYS A 556 25.72 27.05 25.54
N GLY A 557 25.66 25.72 25.43
CA GLY A 557 24.44 24.93 25.62
C GLY A 557 23.55 24.85 24.38
N ALA A 558 24.04 25.23 23.20
CA ALA A 558 23.33 24.95 21.94
C ALA A 558 23.43 23.47 21.60
N GLU A 559 22.41 22.94 20.93
CA GLU A 559 22.38 21.55 20.47
C GLU A 559 21.95 21.46 19.01
N TYR A 560 22.04 20.26 18.43
CA TYR A 560 21.49 20.06 17.10
C TYR A 560 19.97 20.24 17.12
N THR A 561 19.43 20.93 16.13
CA THR A 561 17.97 21.10 15.98
C THR A 561 17.27 19.75 15.97
N GLN A 562 17.84 18.74 15.32
CA GLN A 562 17.33 17.36 15.31
C GLN A 562 17.22 16.77 16.73
N ASP A 563 18.20 17.00 17.60
CA ASP A 563 18.19 16.51 18.98
C ASP A 563 17.11 17.20 19.81
N TYR A 564 16.91 18.51 19.59
CA TYR A 564 15.80 19.25 20.20
C TYR A 564 14.44 18.72 19.72
N ILE A 565 14.24 18.58 18.40
CA ILE A 565 12.99 18.10 17.80
C ILE A 565 12.63 16.72 18.32
N CYS A 566 13.63 15.85 18.43
CA CYS A 566 13.51 14.54 19.04
C CYS A 566 12.89 14.61 20.44
N LYS A 567 13.54 15.33 21.37
CA LYS A 567 13.09 15.49 22.76
C LYS A 567 11.72 16.16 22.84
N LYS A 568 11.49 17.15 21.97
CA LYS A 568 10.26 17.94 21.94
C LYS A 568 9.05 17.12 21.50
N ILE A 569 9.17 16.32 20.45
CA ILE A 569 8.06 15.48 19.98
C ILE A 569 7.73 14.41 21.02
N ILE A 570 8.73 13.77 21.62
CA ILE A 570 8.53 12.79 22.70
C ILE A 570 7.82 13.44 23.89
N HIS A 571 8.25 14.65 24.26
CA HIS A 571 7.61 15.42 25.34
C HIS A 571 6.14 15.72 25.05
N ASP A 572 5.81 16.13 23.82
CA ASP A 572 4.45 16.57 23.47
C ASP A 572 3.48 15.42 23.22
N THR A 573 3.98 14.30 22.69
CA THR A 573 3.14 13.21 22.19
C THR A 573 3.20 11.96 23.03
N LEU A 574 4.25 11.80 23.84
CA LEU A 574 4.60 10.55 24.54
C LEU A 574 4.76 9.35 23.60
N ASP A 575 4.95 9.59 22.30
CA ASP A 575 5.09 8.59 21.25
C ASP A 575 6.41 8.81 20.50
N ASP A 576 7.39 7.96 20.80
CA ASP A 576 8.70 8.09 20.16
C ASP A 576 8.64 7.82 18.64
N GLY A 577 7.59 7.16 18.14
CA GLY A 577 7.44 6.82 16.73
C GLY A 577 7.30 8.07 15.87
N PHE A 578 6.59 9.08 16.36
CA PHE A 578 6.49 10.37 15.66
C PHE A 578 7.83 11.07 15.54
N SER A 579 8.67 11.00 16.57
CA SER A 579 9.97 11.66 16.56
C SER A 579 10.88 11.09 15.45
N ASP A 580 10.94 9.77 15.31
CA ASP A 580 11.71 9.11 14.26
C ASP A 580 11.17 9.42 12.84
N ILE A 581 9.84 9.47 12.67
CA ILE A 581 9.19 9.82 11.39
C ILE A 581 9.55 11.25 10.98
N VAL A 582 9.48 12.21 11.91
CA VAL A 582 9.81 13.62 11.62
C VAL A 582 11.29 13.78 11.31
N LEU A 583 12.18 13.11 12.03
CA LEU A 583 13.62 13.18 11.78
C LEU A 583 14.03 12.60 10.41
N ASP A 584 13.38 11.54 9.95
CA ASP A 584 13.59 11.00 8.59
C ASP A 584 13.24 12.03 7.50
N ASP A 585 12.29 12.93 7.79
CA ASP A 585 11.89 14.04 6.93
C ASP A 585 12.66 15.35 7.17
N MET A 586 13.75 15.32 7.94
CA MET A 586 14.66 16.46 8.12
C MET A 586 15.92 16.37 7.25
N TYR A 587 16.57 17.51 7.00
CA TYR A 587 17.95 17.53 6.50
C TYR A 587 18.91 16.94 7.54
N ALA A 588 20.10 16.49 7.09
CA ALA A 588 21.12 15.93 7.96
C ALA A 588 21.69 16.99 8.94
N LYS A 589 22.31 16.52 10.03
CA LYS A 589 22.96 17.40 11.04
C LYS A 589 24.16 18.19 10.49
N GLU A 590 24.77 17.69 9.42
CA GLU A 590 26.03 18.20 8.89
C GLU A 590 25.83 19.46 8.02
N ASN A 591 26.50 20.55 8.40
CA ASN A 591 26.71 21.72 7.55
C ASN A 591 28.20 21.83 7.22
N LYS A 592 28.66 21.04 6.25
CA LYS A 592 30.06 21.03 5.82
C LYS A 592 30.19 21.03 4.30
N LYS A 593 31.25 21.66 3.79
CA LYS A 593 31.57 21.62 2.36
C LYS A 593 33.03 21.92 2.10
N ASP A 594 33.61 21.18 1.16
CA ASP A 594 34.95 21.38 0.66
C ASP A 594 34.94 21.95 -0.77
N GLY A 595 36.01 22.63 -1.16
CA GLY A 595 36.21 23.19 -2.49
C GLY A 595 37.61 23.73 -2.72
N ILE A 596 37.83 24.34 -3.88
CA ILE A 596 39.11 24.95 -4.27
C ILE A 596 38.84 26.40 -4.67
N GLY A 597 39.45 27.35 -3.96
CA GLY A 597 39.31 28.79 -4.15
C GLY A 597 37.94 29.38 -3.85
N PHE A 598 36.90 28.54 -3.85
CA PHE A 598 35.52 28.94 -3.60
C PHE A 598 34.70 27.80 -3.05
N VAL A 599 33.93 28.10 -2.01
CA VAL A 599 32.92 27.21 -1.45
C VAL A 599 31.61 27.99 -1.34
N ASN A 600 30.51 27.37 -1.77
CA ASN A 600 29.15 27.86 -1.53
C ASN A 600 28.38 26.77 -0.79
N LEU A 601 28.38 26.86 0.55
CA LEU A 601 27.63 25.98 1.42
C LEU A 601 26.18 26.47 1.50
N LYS A 602 25.23 25.58 1.22
CA LYS A 602 23.83 25.79 1.59
C LYS A 602 23.70 25.36 3.05
N ALA A 603 23.78 26.33 3.95
CA ALA A 603 23.70 26.06 5.39
C ALA A 603 22.23 25.85 5.77
N SER A 604 21.94 24.73 6.41
CA SER A 604 20.63 24.37 6.95
C SER A 604 20.54 24.75 8.44
N LEU A 605 19.34 24.95 8.99
CA LEU A 605 19.13 25.30 10.40
C LEU A 605 19.34 24.07 11.32
N THR A 606 20.59 23.69 11.54
CA THR A 606 20.95 22.53 12.36
C THR A 606 21.33 22.89 13.81
N SER A 607 21.28 24.16 14.23
CA SER A 607 21.56 24.60 15.59
C SER A 607 20.33 25.25 16.24
N THR A 608 20.01 24.83 17.46
CA THR A 608 18.93 25.38 18.29
C THR A 608 19.48 25.71 19.68
N TRP A 609 19.14 26.88 20.20
CA TRP A 609 19.59 27.33 21.50
C TRP A 609 18.52 28.16 22.24
N PHE A 610 18.32 27.81 23.51
CA PHE A 610 17.43 28.53 24.43
C PHE A 610 18.26 29.10 25.59
N PRO A 611 18.66 30.39 25.54
CA PRO A 611 19.37 31.00 26.66
C PRO A 611 18.50 30.94 27.94
N ASN A 612 19.14 30.79 29.11
CA ASN A 612 18.51 30.60 30.43
C ASN A 612 17.12 31.27 30.54
N TYR A 613 16.11 30.41 30.58
CA TYR A 613 14.70 30.64 30.28
C TYR A 613 13.98 31.70 31.14
N THR A 614 14.61 32.22 32.19
CA THR A 614 13.91 32.87 33.31
C THR A 614 13.86 34.40 33.29
N GLY A 615 14.39 35.11 32.27
CA GLY A 615 14.50 36.58 32.34
C GLY A 615 14.16 37.39 31.09
N THR A 616 14.62 36.98 29.91
CA THR A 616 14.75 37.89 28.75
C THR A 616 13.75 37.64 27.62
N PHE A 617 13.30 36.40 27.40
CA PHE A 617 12.48 36.05 26.23
C PHE A 617 11.05 36.66 26.29
N PHE A 618 10.44 36.68 27.48
CA PHE A 618 9.09 37.22 27.70
C PHE A 618 9.04 38.71 28.05
N THR A 619 10.17 39.30 28.45
CA THR A 619 10.24 40.74 28.82
C THR A 619 10.55 41.63 27.61
N ASN A 620 11.28 41.13 26.61
CA ASN A 620 11.62 41.89 25.40
C ASN A 620 10.73 41.63 24.18
N SER A 621 9.86 40.61 24.23
CA SER A 621 8.90 40.39 23.16
C SER A 621 7.60 41.12 23.50
N ASN A 622 7.22 42.12 22.69
CA ASN A 622 5.87 42.73 22.66
C ASN A 622 4.74 41.71 22.35
N TYR A 623 5.05 40.41 22.35
CA TYR A 623 4.18 39.30 21.98
C TYR A 623 3.28 38.83 23.15
N THR A 624 3.69 39.08 24.40
CA THR A 624 2.88 38.71 25.59
C THR A 624 1.54 39.43 25.64
N GLN A 625 1.40 40.60 25.01
CA GLN A 625 0.14 41.34 24.97
C GLN A 625 -0.87 40.73 23.98
N TRP A 626 -0.41 39.97 22.98
CA TRP A 626 -1.23 39.47 21.87
C TRP A 626 -1.89 38.12 22.11
N ASN A 627 -1.15 37.16 22.67
CA ASN A 627 -1.72 35.85 22.96
C ASN A 627 -2.71 35.87 24.14
N SER A 628 -2.64 36.88 25.01
CA SER A 628 -3.63 37.03 26.09
C SER A 628 -5.05 37.27 25.57
N ALA A 629 -5.22 37.90 24.40
CA ALA A 629 -6.53 38.17 23.82
C ALA A 629 -7.16 36.96 23.10
N TYR A 630 -6.33 36.01 22.62
CA TYR A 630 -6.80 34.84 21.86
C TYR A 630 -7.12 33.63 22.75
N LEU A 631 -6.49 33.53 23.92
CA LEU A 631 -6.78 32.49 24.93
C LEU A 631 -7.79 32.94 26.00
N SER A 632 -8.13 34.24 26.09
CA SER A 632 -9.08 34.79 27.07
C SER A 632 -10.53 34.86 26.56
N GLY A 633 -10.98 33.80 25.87
CA GLY A 633 -12.42 33.55 25.74
C GLY A 633 -13.15 33.42 27.09
N ASN A 634 -12.41 33.19 28.19
CA ASN A 634 -12.83 33.42 29.58
C ASN A 634 -11.60 33.44 30.51
N ASN A 635 -11.22 34.62 31.03
CA ASN A 635 -10.57 34.82 32.33
C ASN A 635 -9.48 33.82 32.83
N SER A 636 -8.53 33.40 31.99
CA SER A 636 -7.27 32.81 32.47
C SER A 636 -6.14 33.80 32.24
N GLY A 637 -5.55 34.29 33.33
CA GLY A 637 -4.29 35.03 33.26
C GLY A 637 -3.25 34.20 32.52
N PHE A 638 -2.46 34.85 31.66
CA PHE A 638 -1.31 34.24 31.02
C PHE A 638 -0.32 33.87 32.13
N ASP A 639 -0.43 32.64 32.63
CA ASP A 639 0.35 32.18 33.77
C ASP A 639 1.77 31.90 33.28
N GLN A 640 2.70 32.82 33.57
CA GLN A 640 4.13 32.64 33.31
C GLN A 640 4.68 31.37 33.99
N SER A 641 3.91 30.71 34.88
CA SER A 641 4.25 29.41 35.46
C SER A 641 4.15 28.20 34.49
N LEU A 642 3.59 28.39 33.28
CA LEU A 642 3.32 27.29 32.33
C LEU A 642 4.53 26.82 31.51
N TYR A 643 5.60 27.61 31.37
CA TYR A 643 6.81 27.24 30.62
C TYR A 643 7.98 27.03 31.56
N LYS A 644 8.11 25.82 32.10
CA LYS A 644 9.15 25.46 33.09
C LYS A 644 10.43 24.96 32.42
N ASN A 645 10.34 24.50 31.18
CA ASN A 645 11.41 23.89 30.39
C ASN A 645 11.32 24.38 28.92
N GLU A 646 12.44 24.43 28.19
CA GLU A 646 12.47 24.63 26.74
C GLU A 646 11.56 23.68 25.94
N LEU A 647 11.28 22.49 26.47
CA LEU A 647 10.36 21.53 25.84
C LEU A 647 8.89 21.94 25.95
N ASP A 648 8.51 22.91 26.79
CA ASP A 648 7.14 23.41 26.90
C ASP A 648 6.79 24.39 25.75
N ILE A 649 7.79 24.88 25.02
CA ILE A 649 7.62 25.86 23.93
C ILE A 649 6.89 25.20 22.75
N PRO A 650 5.88 25.82 22.14
CA PRO A 650 5.28 25.25 20.94
C PRO A 650 6.31 25.06 19.82
N LEU A 651 6.24 23.93 19.11
CA LEU A 651 7.26 23.49 18.15
C LEU A 651 7.60 24.55 17.08
N ASN A 652 6.59 25.27 16.57
CA ASN A 652 6.75 26.33 15.59
C ASN A 652 7.59 27.51 16.10
N PHE A 653 7.57 27.80 17.40
CA PHE A 653 8.44 28.80 18.02
C PHE A 653 9.83 28.24 18.31
N GLY A 654 9.92 26.99 18.77
CA GLY A 654 11.20 26.33 19.00
C GLY A 654 12.07 26.27 17.74
N LEU A 655 11.46 26.00 16.58
CA LEU A 655 12.13 26.05 15.27
C LEU A 655 12.61 27.46 14.86
N GLY A 656 12.14 28.51 15.53
CA GLY A 656 12.59 29.90 15.37
C GLY A 656 13.44 30.43 16.51
N ALA A 657 13.95 29.55 17.36
CA ALA A 657 14.93 29.92 18.37
C ALA A 657 16.24 30.43 17.74
N LEU A 658 17.13 30.95 18.58
CA LEU A 658 18.45 31.37 18.14
C LEU A 658 19.26 30.15 17.67
N SER A 659 20.02 30.34 16.60
CA SER A 659 20.86 29.29 16.00
C SER A 659 22.33 29.69 16.05
N PRO A 660 23.00 29.62 17.20
CA PRO A 660 24.42 29.95 17.30
C PRO A 660 25.28 28.87 16.62
N TYR A 661 26.31 29.28 15.87
CA TYR A 661 27.26 28.35 15.25
C TYR A 661 28.72 28.70 15.56
N ASP A 662 29.53 27.66 15.72
CA ASP A 662 30.96 27.71 15.51
C ASP A 662 31.24 27.41 14.03
N ILE A 663 31.62 28.45 13.28
CA ILE A 663 31.90 28.34 11.85
C ILE A 663 33.41 28.18 11.68
N THR A 664 33.88 26.96 11.45
CA THR A 664 35.29 26.68 11.19
C THR A 664 35.55 26.73 9.70
N ILE A 665 36.41 27.63 9.27
CA ILE A 665 36.90 27.69 7.89
C ILE A 665 38.38 27.32 7.90
N THR A 666 38.73 26.34 7.09
CA THR A 666 40.11 25.90 6.87
C THR A 666 40.50 26.22 5.45
N ALA A 667 41.58 26.98 5.27
CA ALA A 667 42.15 27.29 3.97
C ALA A 667 43.62 26.91 3.97
N ASP A 668 43.98 25.97 3.10
CA ASP A 668 45.27 25.29 3.13
C ASP A 668 45.59 24.71 4.52
N ALA A 669 46.71 25.10 5.16
CA ALA A 669 47.08 24.65 6.50
C ALA A 669 46.54 25.53 7.65
N LYS A 670 45.79 26.58 7.33
CA LYS A 670 45.28 27.56 8.32
C LYS A 670 43.82 27.33 8.60
N SER A 671 43.43 27.37 9.87
CA SER A 671 42.05 27.20 10.30
C SER A 671 41.66 28.31 11.25
N HIS A 672 40.46 28.87 11.06
CA HIS A 672 39.89 29.88 11.93
C HIS A 672 38.45 29.53 12.26
N THR A 673 38.06 29.68 13.52
CA THR A 673 36.70 29.46 13.99
C THR A 673 36.05 30.80 14.31
N PHE A 674 34.95 31.10 13.64
CA PHE A 674 34.13 32.28 13.88
C PHE A 674 33.00 31.92 14.84
N ASP A 675 32.93 32.65 15.95
CA ASP A 675 31.83 32.60 16.92
C ASP A 675 30.64 33.41 16.36
N ALA A 676 29.60 32.71 15.90
CA ALA A 676 28.38 33.30 15.37
C ALA A 676 27.22 33.12 16.35
N GLU A 677 27.25 33.85 17.48
CA GLU A 677 26.23 33.81 18.55
C GLU A 677 24.79 33.98 18.04
N THR A 678 24.61 34.79 17.00
CA THR A 678 23.32 35.02 16.36
C THR A 678 23.46 34.85 14.84
N PHE A 679 23.60 33.62 14.37
CA PHE A 679 23.64 33.37 12.93
C PHE A 679 22.26 33.62 12.30
N GLN A 680 22.22 34.53 11.33
CA GLN A 680 20.98 34.95 10.70
C GLN A 680 20.71 34.17 9.42
N PHE A 681 19.62 33.41 9.38
CA PHE A 681 19.21 32.72 8.15
C PHE A 681 18.54 33.65 7.12
N TYR A 682 18.21 34.90 7.48
CA TYR A 682 17.53 35.83 6.57
C TYR A 682 18.43 36.43 5.49
N SER A 683 19.76 36.44 5.69
CA SER A 683 20.77 36.98 4.79
C SER A 683 21.79 35.92 4.40
N ASN A 684 22.41 36.09 3.23
CA ASN A 684 23.56 35.29 2.82
C ASN A 684 24.82 35.78 3.55
N HIS A 685 25.75 34.87 3.81
CA HIS A 685 27.02 35.16 4.48
C HIS A 685 28.17 35.01 3.49
N LEU A 686 29.18 35.88 3.61
CA LEU A 686 30.38 35.88 2.78
C LEU A 686 31.61 35.99 3.69
N PHE A 687 32.51 35.02 3.55
CA PHE A 687 33.82 35.01 4.16
C PHE A 687 34.88 35.14 3.09
N ILE A 688 35.84 36.03 3.31
CA ILE A 688 36.97 36.23 2.42
C ILE A 688 38.23 35.71 3.12
N VAL A 689 38.97 34.90 2.40
CA VAL A 689 40.25 34.31 2.81
C VAL A 689 41.33 34.91 1.94
N ASN A 690 42.34 35.51 2.55
CA ASN A 690 43.48 36.06 1.82
C ASN A 690 44.76 35.67 2.57
N LEU A 691 45.54 34.77 1.97
CA LEU A 691 46.80 34.26 2.55
C LEU A 691 48.03 34.95 1.94
N ASP A 692 47.82 35.79 0.93
CA ASP A 692 48.89 36.38 0.14
C ASP A 692 49.75 37.32 0.98
N GLN A 693 51.02 37.41 0.63
CA GLN A 693 52.00 38.23 1.36
C GLN A 693 52.26 39.59 0.69
N ASP A 694 51.74 39.77 -0.52
CA ASP A 694 52.02 40.92 -1.40
C ASP A 694 50.80 41.84 -1.56
N ASN A 695 49.87 41.85 -0.58
CA ASN A 695 48.71 42.74 -0.65
C ASN A 695 49.12 44.21 -0.49
N THR A 696 48.35 45.12 -1.08
CA THR A 696 48.53 46.57 -0.88
C THR A 696 47.59 47.06 0.22
N LEU A 697 48.13 47.71 1.25
CA LEU A 697 47.31 48.27 2.32
C LEU A 697 46.69 49.61 1.89
N ASN A 698 45.36 49.71 1.92
CA ASN A 698 44.65 50.95 1.57
C ASN A 698 44.76 51.98 2.70
N VAL A 699 45.58 53.02 2.48
CA VAL A 699 45.83 54.07 3.47
C VAL A 699 45.59 55.46 2.88
N THR A 700 44.98 56.34 3.66
CA THR A 700 44.80 57.75 3.33
C THR A 700 45.43 58.62 4.41
N ARG A 701 46.29 59.56 4.02
CA ARG A 701 46.84 60.57 4.92
C ARG A 701 45.90 61.78 4.95
N ASN A 702 45.58 62.28 6.15
CA ASN A 702 44.71 63.43 6.28
C ASN A 702 45.43 64.70 5.78
N GLU A 703 44.81 65.43 4.86
CA GLU A 703 45.39 66.65 4.26
C GLU A 703 45.64 67.76 5.29
N ASN A 704 44.74 67.89 6.28
CA ASN A 704 44.82 68.93 7.33
C ASN A 704 45.74 68.53 8.49
N ASN A 705 46.05 67.25 8.63
CA ASN A 705 46.95 66.75 9.66
C ASN A 705 47.82 65.64 9.06
N LYS A 706 48.98 66.04 8.50
CA LYS A 706 49.93 65.15 7.82
C LYS A 706 50.42 63.98 8.69
N ASN A 707 50.27 64.07 10.02
CA ASN A 707 50.60 62.98 10.96
C ASN A 707 49.46 61.96 11.15
N LEU A 708 48.22 62.28 10.76
CA LEU A 708 47.08 61.38 10.87
C LEU A 708 46.95 60.54 9.60
N VAL A 709 47.06 59.22 9.76
CA VAL A 709 46.85 58.24 8.71
C VAL A 709 45.64 57.40 9.05
N THR A 710 44.74 57.26 8.09
CA THR A 710 43.58 56.39 8.15
C THR A 710 43.87 55.14 7.34
N ILE A 711 43.83 53.99 8.01
CA ILE A 711 43.83 52.70 7.35
C ILE A 711 42.37 52.40 7.00
N ASN A 712 42.07 52.31 5.72
CA ASN A 712 40.74 52.01 5.22
C ASN A 712 40.53 50.49 5.27
N TYR A 713 39.31 50.07 5.58
CA TYR A 713 38.94 48.67 5.49
C TYR A 713 38.94 48.22 4.02
N ASP A 714 39.61 47.11 3.73
CA ASP A 714 39.57 46.44 2.43
C ASP A 714 38.82 45.12 2.59
N GLU A 715 37.67 45.02 1.92
CA GLU A 715 36.83 43.81 1.95
C GLU A 715 37.58 42.58 1.43
N ASN A 716 38.50 42.73 0.47
CA ASN A 716 39.25 41.62 -0.12
C ASN A 716 40.43 41.15 0.73
N PHE A 717 40.92 42.02 1.63
CA PHE A 717 41.96 41.66 2.60
C PHE A 717 41.35 41.05 3.88
N GLY A 718 40.16 41.53 4.27
CA GLY A 718 39.46 41.10 5.47
C GLY A 718 39.92 41.80 6.75
N PRO A 719 39.45 41.36 7.92
CA PRO A 719 39.71 42.04 9.18
C PRO A 719 41.19 42.02 9.57
N ILE A 720 41.74 43.17 9.96
CA ILE A 720 43.13 43.31 10.42
C ILE A 720 43.24 42.81 11.86
N GLU A 721 44.06 41.79 12.07
CA GLU A 721 44.35 41.23 13.39
C GLU A 721 45.56 41.91 14.04
N LYS A 722 46.59 42.20 13.24
CA LYS A 722 47.85 42.78 13.71
C LYS A 722 48.32 43.90 12.78
N LEU A 723 48.81 44.99 13.36
CA LEU A 723 49.35 46.14 12.63
C LEU A 723 50.76 46.46 13.13
N LEU A 724 51.72 46.57 12.22
CA LEU A 724 53.10 46.98 12.49
C LEU A 724 53.38 48.34 11.85
N VAL A 725 54.07 49.19 12.59
CA VAL A 725 54.54 50.51 12.17
C VAL A 725 56.05 50.50 12.28
N ASN A 726 56.75 50.53 11.14
CA ASN A 726 58.20 50.37 11.08
C ASN A 726 58.69 49.12 11.85
N GLY A 727 57.97 48.01 11.72
CA GLY A 727 58.29 46.73 12.38
C GLY A 727 57.91 46.62 13.85
N LYS A 728 57.35 47.67 14.47
CA LYS A 728 56.84 47.62 15.85
C LYS A 728 55.33 47.50 15.88
N GLU A 729 54.83 46.62 16.74
CA GLU A 729 53.39 46.39 16.87
C GLU A 729 52.68 47.63 17.42
N TYR A 730 51.57 47.98 16.78
CA TYR A 730 50.71 49.06 17.18
C TYR A 730 49.57 48.47 18.03
N GLU A 731 49.55 48.77 19.32
CA GLU A 731 48.63 48.15 20.29
C GLU A 731 47.13 48.38 19.99
N ARG A 732 46.78 49.33 19.12
CA ARG A 732 45.39 49.63 18.80
C ARG A 732 44.84 48.63 17.78
N ARG A 733 43.73 47.98 18.13
CA ARG A 733 43.00 47.09 17.22
C ARG A 733 42.41 47.89 16.05
N CYS A 734 42.72 47.48 14.83
CA CYS A 734 42.30 48.12 13.58
C CYS A 734 41.45 47.19 12.70
N LYS A 735 40.61 46.34 13.32
CA LYS A 735 39.85 45.28 12.64
C LYS A 735 39.09 45.76 11.40
N THR A 736 38.43 46.91 11.47
CA THR A 736 37.64 47.50 10.37
C THR A 736 38.26 48.81 9.89
N GLY A 737 39.59 48.89 9.90
CA GLY A 737 40.31 50.15 9.71
C GLY A 737 40.39 50.99 10.98
N CYS A 738 41.27 51.99 10.96
CA CYS A 738 41.50 52.87 12.10
C CYS A 738 42.26 54.13 11.68
N GLY A 739 42.10 55.20 12.46
CA GLY A 739 42.99 56.36 12.41
C GLY A 739 44.15 56.17 13.39
N MET A 740 45.36 56.50 12.95
CA MET A 740 46.56 56.50 13.78
C MET A 740 47.41 57.76 13.55
N ILE A 741 48.04 58.24 14.62
CA ILE A 741 48.96 59.37 14.55
C ILE A 741 50.37 58.81 14.47
N ILE A 742 51.10 59.16 13.42
CA ILE A 742 52.46 58.72 13.19
C ILE A 742 53.41 59.83 13.68
N PRO A 743 54.38 59.53 14.57
CA PRO A 743 55.12 60.54 15.31
C PRO A 743 56.16 61.34 14.50
N ASN A 744 56.43 60.99 13.24
CA ASN A 744 57.44 61.64 12.39
C ASN A 744 56.97 61.72 10.93
N ASN A 745 57.31 62.82 10.24
CA ASN A 745 57.15 63.01 8.79
C ASN A 745 58.10 62.16 7.93
N GLY A 746 58.83 61.20 8.52
CA GLY A 746 59.74 60.32 7.80
C GLY A 746 59.03 59.26 6.98
N MET A 747 59.80 58.46 6.23
CA MET A 747 59.26 57.30 5.52
C MET A 747 58.74 56.31 6.55
N VAL A 748 57.48 55.90 6.40
CA VAL A 748 56.83 54.98 7.33
C VAL A 748 56.30 53.78 6.55
N THR A 749 56.69 52.60 7.00
CA THR A 749 56.15 51.33 6.51
C THR A 749 55.05 50.88 7.45
N LEU A 750 53.86 50.67 6.89
CA LEU A 750 52.73 50.07 7.57
C LEU A 750 52.56 48.65 7.05
N GLU A 751 52.57 47.67 7.95
CA GLU A 751 52.29 46.28 7.61
C GLU A 751 51.07 45.81 8.41
N ALA A 752 50.03 45.37 7.73
CA ALA A 752 48.85 44.79 8.34
C ALA A 752 48.82 43.28 8.07
N TYR A 753 48.41 42.51 9.07
CA TYR A 753 48.15 41.09 8.93
C TYR A 753 46.67 40.83 9.24
N ASN A 754 46.00 40.09 8.37
CA ASN A 754 44.62 39.67 8.61
C ASN A 754 44.58 38.40 9.49
N ILE A 755 43.37 37.94 9.80
CA ILE A 755 43.11 36.72 10.60
C ILE A 755 43.63 35.41 9.96
N TRP A 756 44.03 35.48 8.69
CA TRP A 756 44.55 34.37 7.91
C TRP A 756 46.08 34.43 7.76
N GLU A 757 46.75 35.37 8.43
CA GLU A 757 48.18 35.68 8.29
C GLU A 757 48.60 36.22 6.90
N GLY A 758 47.64 36.60 6.05
CA GLY A 758 47.92 37.38 4.84
C GLY A 758 48.48 38.74 5.22
N LYS A 759 49.47 39.23 4.47
CA LYS A 759 50.19 40.48 4.73
C LYS A 759 49.84 41.53 3.68
N ALA A 760 49.50 42.74 4.15
CA ALA A 760 49.34 43.94 3.33
C ALA A 760 50.33 45.02 3.74
N VAL A 761 50.93 45.71 2.76
CA VAL A 761 51.95 46.74 3.01
C VAL A 761 51.56 48.06 2.37
N ALA A 762 51.80 49.16 3.09
CA ALA A 762 51.81 50.50 2.53
C ALA A 762 53.10 51.24 2.89
N TYR A 763 53.64 51.97 1.92
CA TYR A 763 54.77 52.86 2.09
C TYR A 763 54.29 54.30 2.03
N LEU A 764 54.35 54.98 3.16
CA LEU A 764 54.01 56.39 3.23
C LEU A 764 55.28 57.19 2.97
N VAL A 765 55.33 57.82 1.81
CA VAL A 765 56.41 58.74 1.44
C VAL A 765 56.36 59.95 2.41
N PRO A 766 57.51 60.48 2.84
CA PRO A 766 57.57 61.77 3.52
C PRO A 766 56.76 62.79 2.72
N THR A 767 55.81 63.47 3.36
CA THR A 767 55.27 64.66 2.72
C THR A 767 56.39 65.67 2.77
N GLU A 768 56.94 66.06 1.61
CA GLU A 768 57.82 67.22 1.55
C GLU A 768 57.12 68.33 2.32
N SER A 769 57.84 68.97 3.24
CA SER A 769 57.33 70.21 3.79
C SER A 769 57.17 71.12 2.60
N GLU A 770 55.94 71.28 2.10
CA GLU A 770 55.56 72.56 1.53
C GLU A 770 56.02 73.56 2.57
N GLU A 771 57.09 74.28 2.25
CA GLU A 771 57.31 75.57 2.88
C GLU A 771 55.96 76.26 2.74
N ASP A 772 55.24 76.37 3.85
CA ASP A 772 54.17 77.33 3.98
C ASP A 772 54.83 78.69 3.76
N SER A 773 55.03 79.05 2.49
CA SER A 773 54.95 80.43 2.08
C SER A 773 53.53 80.81 2.42
N ILE A 774 53.36 81.27 3.65
CA ILE A 774 52.24 82.09 4.03
C ILE A 774 52.35 83.31 3.11
N LYS A 775 51.83 83.18 1.88
CA LYS A 775 51.34 84.33 1.15
C LYS A 775 50.18 84.82 1.97
N PHE A 776 50.49 85.77 2.85
CA PHE A 776 49.51 86.75 3.29
C PHE A 776 48.94 87.35 2.01
N ASP A 777 47.76 86.88 1.61
CA ASP A 777 46.95 87.61 0.66
C ASP A 777 46.50 88.88 1.39
N GLU A 778 47.17 90.00 1.10
CA GLU A 778 46.84 91.33 1.60
C GLU A 778 45.35 91.68 1.36
N SER A 779 44.65 90.97 0.46
CA SER A 779 43.21 91.11 0.24
C SER A 779 42.37 90.67 1.46
N SER A 780 42.84 89.70 2.25
CA SER A 780 42.12 89.16 3.41
C SER A 780 42.15 90.11 4.60
N ILE A 781 43.28 90.79 4.84
CA ILE A 781 43.40 91.82 5.90
C ILE A 781 42.53 93.03 5.56
N ILE A 782 42.46 93.43 4.28
CA ILE A 782 41.55 94.49 3.83
C ILE A 782 40.09 94.06 4.00
N TRP A 783 39.73 92.80 3.68
CA TRP A 783 38.38 92.29 3.88
C TRP A 783 37.97 92.19 5.35
N TYR A 784 38.86 91.70 6.23
CA TYR A 784 38.60 91.67 7.68
C TYR A 784 38.59 93.08 8.30
N ALA A 785 39.38 94.03 7.77
CA ALA A 785 39.31 95.44 8.16
C ALA A 785 38.00 96.10 7.68
N ILE A 786 37.52 95.81 6.47
CA ILE A 786 36.24 96.31 5.94
C ILE A 786 35.07 95.69 6.72
N LEU A 787 35.08 94.37 6.96
CA LEU A 787 34.06 93.69 7.78
C LEU A 787 34.08 94.18 9.24
N GLY A 788 35.27 94.42 9.80
CA GLY A 788 35.45 95.03 11.11
C GLY A 788 34.92 96.47 11.17
N LEU A 789 35.14 97.27 10.12
CA LEU A 789 34.63 98.65 10.02
C LEU A 789 33.10 98.68 9.84
N ILE A 790 32.54 97.76 9.04
CA ILE A 790 31.09 97.60 8.86
C ILE A 790 30.44 97.14 10.17
N ALA A 791 31.03 96.17 10.87
CA ALA A 791 30.57 95.72 12.18
C ALA A 791 30.65 96.85 13.22
N ALA A 792 31.74 97.63 13.23
CA ALA A 792 31.89 98.78 14.13
C ALA A 792 30.87 99.90 13.82
N ILE A 793 30.58 100.18 12.54
CA ILE A 793 29.54 101.14 12.13
C ILE A 793 28.15 100.64 12.53
N MET A 794 27.86 99.34 12.37
CA MET A 794 26.58 98.76 12.80
C MET A 794 26.43 98.78 14.33
N ILE A 795 27.49 98.44 15.08
CA ILE A 795 27.52 98.53 16.54
C ILE A 795 27.40 99.99 17.01
N TRP A 796 28.02 100.95 16.31
CA TRP A 796 27.89 102.38 16.62
C TRP A 796 26.48 102.92 16.32
N ARG A 797 25.87 102.49 15.22
CA ARG A 797 24.52 102.89 14.83
C ARG A 797 23.45 102.31 15.74
N GLU A 798 23.60 101.05 16.15
CA GLU A 798 22.68 100.41 17.10
C GLU A 798 22.92 100.86 18.55
N SER A 799 24.15 101.16 18.96
CA SER A 799 24.39 101.80 20.27
C SER A 799 23.79 103.22 20.34
N LYS A 800 23.79 104.01 19.25
CA LYS A 800 23.04 105.28 19.19
C LYS A 800 21.51 105.10 19.28
N ARG A 801 20.97 104.00 18.75
CA ARG A 801 19.54 103.65 18.90
C ARG A 801 19.19 103.22 20.31
N ILE A 802 20.03 102.38 20.92
CA ILE A 802 19.87 101.91 22.31
C ILE A 802 20.00 103.08 23.29
N LEU A 803 20.96 103.99 23.09
CA LEU A 803 21.11 105.19 23.93
C LEU A 803 19.93 106.17 23.81
N ARG A 804 19.30 106.29 22.62
CA ARG A 804 18.04 107.05 22.46
C ARG A 804 16.84 106.37 23.12
N TRP A 805 16.80 105.04 23.11
CA TRP A 805 15.74 104.27 23.78
C TRP A 805 15.86 104.33 25.31
N LEU A 806 17.09 104.46 25.83
CA LEU A 806 17.40 104.63 27.26
C LEU A 806 17.32 106.09 27.76
N GLY A 807 16.84 107.03 26.95
CA GLY A 807 16.56 108.41 27.40
C GLY A 807 17.78 109.34 27.52
N PHE A 808 18.95 108.96 27.00
CA PHE A 808 20.10 109.85 26.96
C PHE A 808 20.02 110.75 25.72
N SER A 809 19.61 112.00 25.91
CA SER A 809 19.73 113.08 24.93
C SER A 809 21.18 113.51 24.81
N THR A 810 21.84 113.20 23.71
CA THR A 810 23.13 113.82 23.36
C THR A 810 22.86 114.96 22.37
N THR A 811 22.92 116.20 22.86
CA THR A 811 23.10 117.39 22.01
C THR A 811 24.52 117.39 21.47
N ASP A 812 24.65 116.91 20.24
CA ASP A 812 25.51 117.37 19.13
C ASP A 812 25.67 116.26 18.08
#